data_AF-W6V344-F1
#
_entry.id   AF-W6V344-F1
#
_cell.length_a   1.000
_cell.length_b   1.000
_cell.length_c   1.000
_cell.angle_alpha   90.00
_cell.angle_beta   90.00
_cell.angle_gamma   90.00
#
_symmetry.space_group_name_H-M   'P 1'
#
loop_
_entity.id
_entity.type
_entity.pdbx_description
1 polymer ?
#
loop_
_entity_poly.entity_id
_entity_poly.type
_entity_poly.pdbx_seq_one_letter_code
_entity_poly.pdbx_strand_id
1 'polypeptide(L)'
;MFGNKLWDDALKNASPEQIMQYAAEAPARLISASASDSNSDVRATGLLLTKKQIIDLHKYQAAAFRLPRTLKDVTDYLRFGAGQNGGPGLSPAEFLTTFLNTHNHASRWTDLRERIMMTGRGLSNFATSMLTYSASMEEVYTDVRAGNLLDLHDIRTLEQLRALEVALGDKFPGLQLESDTLNDLGYFLDKIFEEVDKNLKATSDIKKDLDAFGTDLQEYILPGIQLKVDLIKNNTLSAEIKALQGKIEERSKEIELKNTEYKAAVQEALKAAAGMNIVGLAMAIYMGVEAENIRVARNELYAQQDRDILKLNNMNQTLGSLARVKHDLQSLEIVAIDAEIATKNLIYTWNLLHDAVANSSRAIATIHDALSLRQFMAQFRLVVNPWRKIETDADALILVFKEAQEEFSRNNPLGARSMNVVRMFNSAYPPLDLVALSTHHQHMRTARTQANTWQVKLGYLPDLFSRFDSVVKEVGRGSNELQEAAQTSKYELETIQSGLEDLEKERLSEADPLDIEEIDGDRKRLLKQAADVIKEKSARIDKCLANISDSFDRRLVQTYLVDFAHDEQMAKDEINDLQSKLQALRDERKALSDAIATLEKAGVEALGKDIELTLSKVTQLGLAPPQIQLVMMAIDQLKKTLIDAGKTIGFIDMLRESDKLKLKIDAQAEKIDVQNSIIQASLGRMKYLQAILLIEDARHEYAAVYGSAAAAYRQFLAATAAAQFADLEALSNAFKVQAPLFIKFLAPVSVPMR
;
A
#
# COMPACT_ATOMS: atom_id res chain seq x y z
N MET A 1 -19.38 20.28 16.82
CA MET A 1 -18.87 21.68 16.79
C MET A 1 -17.68 21.95 17.74
N PHE A 2 -16.91 20.96 18.21
CA PHE A 2 -15.77 21.19 19.14
C PHE A 2 -14.38 20.85 18.56
N GLY A 3 -14.26 20.42 17.29
CA GLY A 3 -12.96 20.06 16.68
C GLY A 3 -12.12 21.24 16.15
N ASN A 4 -12.73 22.38 15.80
CA ASN A 4 -11.99 23.52 15.23
C ASN A 4 -11.18 24.30 16.27
N LYS A 5 -11.58 24.29 17.56
CA LYS A 5 -10.90 25.10 18.59
C LYS A 5 -9.50 24.61 18.97
N LEU A 6 -9.19 23.31 18.80
CA LEU A 6 -7.90 22.76 19.23
C LEU A 6 -6.73 23.24 18.33
N TRP A 7 -7.01 23.42 17.03
CA TRP A 7 -6.02 23.83 16.03
C TRP A 7 -6.00 25.34 15.85
N ASP A 8 -7.16 26.00 15.94
CA ASP A 8 -7.27 27.45 15.81
C ASP A 8 -6.43 28.21 16.87
N ASP A 9 -6.32 27.68 18.08
CA ASP A 9 -5.51 28.29 19.15
C ASP A 9 -4.00 27.96 19.02
N ALA A 10 -3.64 26.77 18.49
CA ALA A 10 -2.26 26.36 18.28
C ALA A 10 -1.61 27.02 17.04
N LEU A 11 -2.40 27.36 16.03
CA LEU A 11 -1.95 27.94 14.76
C LEU A 11 -1.93 29.47 14.76
N LYS A 12 -2.56 30.11 15.74
CA LYS A 12 -2.83 31.56 15.73
C LYS A 12 -1.58 32.45 15.72
N ASN A 13 -0.41 31.92 16.10
CA ASN A 13 0.88 32.62 16.08
C ASN A 13 2.07 31.67 15.81
N ALA A 14 1.85 30.53 15.13
CA ALA A 14 2.90 29.55 14.91
C ALA A 14 3.82 29.94 13.74
N SER A 15 5.14 29.82 13.92
CA SER A 15 6.12 30.00 12.84
C SER A 15 5.99 28.91 11.76
N PRO A 16 6.47 29.14 10.52
CA PRO A 16 6.47 28.14 9.46
C PRO A 16 7.12 26.80 9.87
N GLU A 17 8.22 26.85 10.64
CA GLU A 17 8.86 25.65 11.19
C GLU A 17 7.97 24.92 12.21
N GLN A 18 7.25 25.65 13.08
CA GLN A 18 6.32 25.06 14.05
C GLN A 18 5.08 24.46 13.37
N ILE A 19 4.59 25.07 12.31
CA ILE A 19 3.49 24.53 11.48
C ILE A 19 3.92 23.24 10.79
N MET A 20 5.15 23.18 10.26
CA MET A 20 5.72 21.95 9.69
C MET A 20 5.94 20.87 10.75
N GLN A 21 6.36 21.24 11.95
CA GLN A 21 6.55 20.31 13.06
C GLN A 21 5.20 19.74 13.56
N TYR A 22 4.18 20.59 13.70
CA TYR A 22 2.81 20.14 14.00
C TYR A 22 2.24 19.26 12.88
N ALA A 23 2.53 19.54 11.61
CA ALA A 23 2.11 18.72 10.47
C ALA A 23 2.89 17.39 10.35
N ALA A 24 4.14 17.34 10.80
CA ALA A 24 4.96 16.14 10.82
C ALA A 24 4.60 15.22 12.01
N GLU A 25 4.22 15.81 13.14
CA GLU A 25 3.76 15.08 14.33
C GLU A 25 2.28 14.72 14.27
N ALA A 26 1.46 15.42 13.46
CA ALA A 26 0.02 15.19 13.35
C ALA A 26 -0.35 13.74 12.97
N PRO A 27 0.31 13.07 12.00
CA PRO A 27 0.06 11.67 11.70
C PRO A 27 0.40 10.76 12.87
N ALA A 28 1.56 10.97 13.52
CA ALA A 28 1.96 10.17 14.68
C ALA A 28 1.02 10.37 15.88
N ARG A 29 0.53 11.61 16.09
CA ARG A 29 -0.43 11.94 17.15
C ARG A 29 -1.86 11.46 16.84
N LEU A 30 -2.29 11.47 15.58
CA LEU A 30 -3.53 10.85 15.09
C LEU A 30 -3.47 9.32 15.17
N ILE A 31 -2.31 8.72 14.90
CA ILE A 31 -2.06 7.27 15.04
C ILE A 31 -2.01 6.87 16.52
N SER A 32 -1.41 7.69 17.40
CA SER A 32 -1.47 7.45 18.85
C SER A 32 -2.87 7.68 19.43
N ALA A 33 -3.66 8.57 18.82
CA ALA A 33 -5.06 8.79 19.19
C ALA A 33 -5.97 7.65 18.68
N SER A 34 -5.72 7.12 17.47
CA SER A 34 -6.46 6.00 16.89
C SER A 34 -6.10 4.65 17.51
N ALA A 35 -4.89 4.50 18.06
CA ALA A 35 -4.47 3.32 18.82
C ALA A 35 -5.15 3.22 20.20
N SER A 36 -5.99 4.18 20.60
CA SER A 36 -6.56 4.25 21.94
C SER A 36 -8.10 4.29 22.04
N ASP A 37 -8.85 4.10 20.94
CA ASP A 37 -10.31 4.21 20.97
C ASP A 37 -11.06 3.03 20.32
N SER A 38 -11.90 2.36 21.12
CA SER A 38 -12.77 1.25 20.73
C SER A 38 -14.25 1.51 21.09
N ASN A 39 -14.99 2.01 20.10
CA ASN A 39 -16.39 1.69 19.69
C ASN A 39 -17.66 2.11 20.46
N SER A 40 -18.70 2.36 19.65
CA SER A 40 -20.15 2.16 19.91
C SER A 40 -20.79 1.17 18.89
N ASP A 41 -20.04 0.17 18.42
CA ASP A 41 -20.60 -1.04 17.79
C ASP A 41 -20.61 -2.14 18.85
N VAL A 42 -21.76 -2.40 19.49
CA VAL A 42 -21.95 -3.69 20.16
C VAL A 42 -21.80 -4.73 19.06
N ARG A 43 -20.84 -5.65 19.18
CA ARG A 43 -20.78 -6.81 18.29
C ARG A 43 -22.15 -7.48 18.37
N ALA A 44 -22.93 -7.45 17.30
CA ALA A 44 -24.06 -8.35 17.17
C ALA A 44 -23.52 -9.74 17.47
N THR A 45 -24.12 -10.42 18.44
CA THR A 45 -23.62 -11.64 19.06
C THR A 45 -23.13 -12.61 17.97
N GLY A 46 -21.81 -12.80 17.83
CA GLY A 46 -21.21 -13.75 16.88
C GLY A 46 -20.45 -13.17 15.67
N LEU A 47 -20.67 -11.91 15.25
CA LEU A 47 -20.02 -11.33 14.06
C LEU A 47 -18.76 -10.49 14.38
N LEU A 48 -17.70 -10.67 13.57
CA LEU A 48 -16.51 -9.82 13.59
C LEU A 48 -16.70 -8.50 12.83
N LEU A 49 -17.49 -8.53 11.77
CA LEU A 49 -17.81 -7.38 10.94
C LEU A 49 -18.70 -6.40 11.70
N THR A 50 -18.35 -5.12 11.68
CA THR A 50 -19.12 -4.07 12.36
C THR A 50 -19.76 -3.09 11.39
N LYS A 51 -20.75 -2.36 11.89
CA LYS A 51 -21.43 -1.28 11.16
C LYS A 51 -20.43 -0.21 10.69
N LYS A 52 -19.50 0.23 11.55
CA LYS A 52 -18.42 1.16 11.18
C LYS A 52 -17.64 0.67 9.96
N GLN A 53 -17.35 -0.62 9.87
CA GLN A 53 -16.56 -1.18 8.77
C GLN A 53 -17.32 -1.16 7.44
N ILE A 54 -18.63 -1.38 7.45
CA ILE A 54 -19.48 -1.17 6.26
C ILE A 54 -19.50 0.31 5.86
N ILE A 55 -19.56 1.22 6.82
CA ILE A 55 -19.46 2.67 6.58
C ILE A 55 -18.09 3.02 5.97
N ASP A 56 -17.01 2.39 6.42
CA ASP A 56 -15.66 2.67 5.91
C ASP A 56 -15.50 2.20 4.45
N LEU A 57 -16.12 1.09 4.04
CA LEU A 57 -16.22 0.70 2.62
C LEU A 57 -16.98 1.74 1.78
N HIS A 58 -18.06 2.31 2.33
CA HIS A 58 -18.79 3.41 1.66
C HIS A 58 -17.96 4.70 1.57
N LYS A 59 -17.19 5.04 2.59
CA LYS A 59 -16.28 6.21 2.56
C LYS A 59 -15.20 6.04 1.49
N TYR A 60 -14.61 4.85 1.41
CA TYR A 60 -13.64 4.52 0.36
C TYR A 60 -14.26 4.67 -1.03
N GLN A 61 -15.46 4.12 -1.25
CA GLN A 61 -16.17 4.25 -2.53
C GLN A 61 -16.45 5.72 -2.88
N ALA A 62 -16.96 6.50 -1.91
CA ALA A 62 -17.23 7.91 -2.10
C ALA A 62 -15.96 8.73 -2.41
N ALA A 63 -14.83 8.40 -1.76
CA ALA A 63 -13.54 9.03 -2.04
C ALA A 63 -13.04 8.67 -3.44
N ALA A 64 -13.13 7.40 -3.84
CA ALA A 64 -12.73 6.93 -5.16
C ALA A 64 -13.55 7.57 -6.30
N PHE A 65 -14.86 7.77 -6.10
CA PHE A 65 -15.74 8.40 -7.09
C PHE A 65 -15.53 9.91 -7.23
N ARG A 66 -14.81 10.55 -6.30
CA ARG A 66 -14.38 11.95 -6.44
C ARG A 66 -13.12 12.12 -7.27
N LEU A 67 -12.42 11.03 -7.60
CA LEU A 67 -11.19 11.09 -8.37
C LEU A 67 -11.48 11.46 -9.84
N PRO A 68 -10.66 12.32 -10.47
CA PRO A 68 -10.77 12.62 -11.89
C PRO A 68 -10.57 11.38 -12.78
N ARG A 69 -11.29 11.33 -13.91
CA ARG A 69 -11.34 10.14 -14.80
C ARG A 69 -10.87 10.38 -16.23
N THR A 70 -10.58 11.62 -16.59
CA THR A 70 -10.03 11.96 -17.90
C THR A 70 -8.67 12.64 -17.73
N LEU A 71 -7.80 12.53 -18.74
CA LEU A 71 -6.49 13.18 -18.69
C LEU A 71 -6.62 14.70 -18.50
N LYS A 72 -7.66 15.30 -19.08
CA LYS A 72 -7.97 16.72 -18.93
C LYS A 72 -8.30 17.04 -17.47
N ASP A 73 -9.24 16.32 -16.86
CA ASP A 73 -9.64 16.58 -15.47
C ASP A 73 -8.49 16.30 -14.50
N VAL A 74 -7.64 15.31 -14.77
CA VAL A 74 -6.42 15.08 -13.98
C VAL A 74 -5.44 16.24 -14.15
N THR A 75 -5.23 16.76 -15.35
CA THR A 75 -4.36 17.92 -15.59
C THR A 75 -4.90 19.15 -14.84
N ASP A 76 -6.20 19.39 -14.92
CA ASP A 76 -6.90 20.48 -14.23
C ASP A 76 -6.89 20.30 -12.71
N TYR A 77 -6.94 19.06 -12.23
CA TYR A 77 -6.82 18.71 -10.81
C TYR A 77 -5.39 18.92 -10.33
N LEU A 78 -4.36 18.51 -11.08
CA LEU A 78 -2.96 18.60 -10.67
C LEU A 78 -2.44 20.04 -10.73
N ARG A 79 -2.87 20.86 -11.70
CA ARG A 79 -2.45 22.27 -11.86
C ARG A 79 -0.94 22.47 -11.81
N PHE A 80 -0.17 21.62 -12.48
CA PHE A 80 1.27 21.83 -12.59
C PHE A 80 1.59 23.09 -13.38
N GLY A 81 2.76 23.67 -13.11
CA GLY A 81 3.26 24.81 -13.88
C GLY A 81 3.53 24.42 -15.33
N ALA A 82 3.57 25.41 -16.22
CA ALA A 82 3.80 25.16 -17.64
C ALA A 82 5.13 24.41 -17.88
N GLY A 83 5.09 23.36 -18.70
CA GLY A 83 6.25 22.52 -19.00
C GLY A 83 6.70 21.59 -17.86
N GLN A 84 5.94 21.51 -16.75
CA GLN A 84 6.21 20.60 -15.64
C GLN A 84 5.29 19.37 -15.68
N ASN A 85 5.82 18.21 -15.31
CA ASN A 85 5.08 16.96 -15.22
C ASN A 85 5.14 16.33 -13.81
N GLY A 86 5.69 17.03 -12.81
CA GLY A 86 5.83 16.54 -11.45
C GLY A 86 6.98 15.56 -11.21
N GLY A 87 7.68 15.08 -12.26
CA GLY A 87 8.78 14.11 -12.17
C GLY A 87 8.37 12.67 -12.50
N PRO A 88 9.34 11.72 -12.50
CA PRO A 88 9.08 10.32 -12.83
C PRO A 88 8.00 9.70 -11.93
N GLY A 89 7.03 9.01 -12.53
CA GLY A 89 5.94 8.41 -11.76
C GLY A 89 4.85 9.38 -11.31
N LEU A 90 4.94 10.68 -11.63
CA LEU A 90 4.02 11.73 -11.17
C LEU A 90 3.36 12.53 -12.31
N SER A 91 3.49 12.08 -13.55
CA SER A 91 2.83 12.73 -14.69
C SER A 91 1.30 12.61 -14.61
N PRO A 92 0.55 13.52 -15.27
CA PRO A 92 -0.90 13.43 -15.32
C PRO A 92 -1.43 12.08 -15.83
N ALA A 93 -0.74 11.45 -16.79
CA ALA A 93 -1.11 10.12 -17.28
C ALA A 93 -0.94 9.04 -16.21
N GLU A 94 0.16 9.09 -15.45
CA GLU A 94 0.42 8.11 -14.40
C GLU A 94 -0.51 8.29 -13.18
N PHE A 95 -0.94 9.51 -12.89
CA PHE A 95 -2.02 9.77 -11.91
C PHE A 95 -3.36 9.23 -12.40
N LEU A 96 -3.69 9.46 -13.68
CA LEU A 96 -4.91 8.94 -14.29
C LEU A 96 -4.99 7.42 -14.15
N THR A 97 -3.90 6.68 -14.39
CA THR A 97 -3.86 5.23 -14.18
C THR A 97 -4.22 4.85 -12.74
N THR A 98 -3.59 5.47 -11.73
CA THR A 98 -3.90 5.18 -10.32
C THR A 98 -5.35 5.52 -9.97
N PHE A 99 -5.88 6.64 -10.47
CA PHE A 99 -7.25 7.07 -10.22
C PHE A 99 -8.28 6.15 -10.87
N LEU A 100 -8.06 5.75 -12.12
CA LEU A 100 -8.93 4.80 -12.82
C LEU A 100 -8.91 3.42 -12.14
N ASN A 101 -7.73 2.91 -11.75
CA ASN A 101 -7.65 1.65 -11.03
C ASN A 101 -8.44 1.71 -9.71
N THR A 102 -8.29 2.80 -8.94
CA THR A 102 -9.01 3.00 -7.68
C THR A 102 -10.52 3.13 -7.89
N HIS A 103 -10.94 3.91 -8.90
CA HIS A 103 -12.35 4.09 -9.23
C HIS A 103 -13.00 2.78 -9.70
N ASN A 104 -12.37 2.07 -10.63
CA ASN A 104 -12.86 0.80 -11.17
C ASN A 104 -12.95 -0.28 -10.09
N HIS A 105 -11.97 -0.29 -9.17
CA HIS A 105 -12.01 -1.16 -8.01
C HIS A 105 -13.24 -0.84 -7.14
N ALA A 106 -13.41 0.42 -6.74
CA ALA A 106 -14.50 0.88 -5.91
C ALA A 106 -15.90 0.72 -6.54
N SER A 107 -16.02 0.75 -7.87
CA SER A 107 -17.30 0.56 -8.55
C SER A 107 -17.84 -0.87 -8.40
N ARG A 108 -16.98 -1.87 -8.20
CA ARG A 108 -17.40 -3.27 -7.98
C ARG A 108 -18.13 -3.47 -6.65
N TRP A 109 -17.95 -2.55 -5.70
CA TRP A 109 -18.54 -2.69 -4.36
C TRP A 109 -20.06 -2.68 -4.37
N THR A 110 -20.71 -1.86 -5.23
CA THR A 110 -22.18 -1.74 -5.26
C THR A 110 -22.83 -3.08 -5.58
N ASP A 111 -22.43 -3.71 -6.69
CA ASP A 111 -22.98 -4.98 -7.14
C ASP A 111 -22.66 -6.12 -6.16
N LEU A 112 -21.45 -6.10 -5.58
CA LEU A 112 -21.03 -7.09 -4.58
C LEU A 112 -21.88 -6.98 -3.31
N ARG A 113 -22.07 -5.77 -2.79
CA ARG A 113 -22.92 -5.50 -1.63
C ARG A 113 -24.36 -5.97 -1.85
N GLU A 114 -24.94 -5.67 -3.01
CA GLU A 114 -26.31 -6.07 -3.33
C GLU A 114 -26.46 -7.59 -3.36
N ARG A 115 -25.52 -8.31 -4.00
CA ARG A 115 -25.52 -9.78 -4.01
C ARG A 115 -25.33 -10.38 -2.61
N ILE A 116 -24.46 -9.81 -1.78
CA ILE A 116 -24.27 -10.21 -0.38
C ILE A 116 -25.58 -10.09 0.38
N MET A 117 -26.27 -8.95 0.28
CA MET A 117 -27.54 -8.72 0.97
C MET A 117 -28.66 -9.64 0.48
N MET A 118 -28.80 -9.81 -0.84
CA MET A 118 -29.84 -10.67 -1.42
C MET A 118 -29.61 -12.13 -1.05
N THR A 119 -28.38 -12.62 -1.18
CA THR A 119 -28.02 -14.00 -0.85
C THR A 119 -28.13 -14.24 0.65
N GLY A 120 -27.70 -13.29 1.50
CA GLY A 120 -27.89 -13.38 2.95
C GLY A 120 -29.37 -13.55 3.34
N ARG A 121 -30.29 -12.80 2.71
CA ARG A 121 -31.74 -12.97 2.93
C ARG A 121 -32.24 -14.32 2.45
N GLY A 122 -31.78 -14.76 1.28
CA GLY A 122 -32.11 -16.09 0.75
C GLY A 122 -31.68 -17.22 1.68
N LEU A 123 -30.47 -17.14 2.22
CA LEU A 123 -29.92 -18.09 3.19
C LEU A 123 -30.75 -18.13 4.48
N SER A 124 -31.12 -16.97 5.04
CA SER A 124 -31.97 -16.90 6.24
C SER A 124 -33.33 -17.55 6.01
N ASN A 125 -34.03 -17.18 4.93
CA ASN A 125 -35.34 -17.76 4.59
C ASN A 125 -35.29 -19.28 4.36
N PHE A 126 -34.26 -19.76 3.65
CA PHE A 126 -34.10 -21.19 3.40
C PHE A 126 -33.71 -21.93 4.68
N ALA A 127 -32.91 -21.33 5.57
CA ALA A 127 -32.59 -21.91 6.87
C ALA A 127 -33.84 -22.18 7.70
N THR A 128 -34.75 -21.20 7.82
CA THR A 128 -36.03 -21.38 8.52
C THR A 128 -36.88 -22.50 7.90
N SER A 129 -36.90 -22.59 6.57
CA SER A 129 -37.59 -23.66 5.83
C SER A 129 -36.97 -25.03 6.12
N MET A 130 -35.64 -25.12 6.11
CA MET A 130 -34.89 -26.34 6.38
C MET A 130 -35.13 -26.88 7.80
N LEU A 131 -35.23 -26.00 8.81
CA LEU A 131 -35.55 -26.39 10.18
C LEU A 131 -36.97 -26.94 10.30
N THR A 132 -37.90 -26.41 9.51
CA THR A 132 -39.28 -26.91 9.43
C THR A 132 -39.30 -28.30 8.79
N TYR A 133 -38.61 -28.48 7.66
CA TYR A 133 -38.47 -29.79 7.01
C TYR A 133 -37.83 -30.82 7.92
N SER A 134 -36.83 -30.41 8.71
CA SER A 134 -36.21 -31.27 9.71
C SER A 134 -37.19 -31.76 10.76
N ALA A 135 -38.01 -30.87 11.32
CA ALA A 135 -38.98 -31.26 12.33
C ALA A 135 -40.01 -32.25 11.77
N SER A 136 -40.51 -32.00 10.56
CA SER A 136 -41.45 -32.90 9.89
C SER A 136 -40.84 -34.26 9.56
N MET A 137 -39.59 -34.30 9.08
CA MET A 137 -38.90 -35.57 8.78
C MET A 137 -38.66 -36.42 10.04
N GLU A 138 -38.32 -35.79 11.17
CA GLU A 138 -38.14 -36.47 12.46
C GLU A 138 -39.46 -37.04 13.00
N GLU A 139 -40.56 -36.32 12.81
CA GLU A 139 -41.92 -36.79 13.16
C GLU A 139 -42.28 -38.03 12.33
N VAL A 140 -42.12 -37.97 11.01
CA VAL A 140 -42.37 -39.12 10.11
C VAL A 140 -41.52 -40.32 10.50
N TYR A 141 -40.22 -40.14 10.71
CA TYR A 141 -39.33 -41.23 11.12
C TYR A 141 -39.75 -41.86 12.45
N THR A 142 -40.15 -41.04 13.43
CA THR A 142 -40.61 -41.50 14.75
C THR A 142 -41.90 -42.30 14.64
N ASP A 143 -42.87 -41.81 13.87
CA ASP A 143 -44.17 -42.45 13.68
C ASP A 143 -44.05 -43.78 12.92
N VAL A 144 -43.21 -43.81 11.90
CA VAL A 144 -42.92 -45.03 11.10
C VAL A 144 -42.22 -46.09 11.96
N ARG A 145 -41.31 -45.70 12.87
CA ARG A 145 -40.66 -46.60 13.84
C ARG A 145 -41.62 -47.08 14.93
N ALA A 146 -42.49 -46.20 15.44
CA ALA A 146 -43.44 -46.51 16.51
C ALA A 146 -44.66 -47.33 16.05
N GLY A 147 -45.04 -47.22 14.77
CA GLY A 147 -46.26 -47.83 14.22
C GLY A 147 -46.16 -49.29 13.79
N ASN A 148 -45.04 -49.99 14.02
CA ASN A 148 -44.72 -51.31 13.42
C ASN A 148 -44.86 -51.36 11.88
N LEU A 149 -44.95 -50.21 11.20
CA LEU A 149 -45.17 -50.12 9.76
C LEU A 149 -43.97 -50.67 8.97
N LEU A 150 -42.77 -50.45 9.51
CA LEU A 150 -41.51 -50.98 8.96
C LEU A 150 -41.45 -52.50 9.04
N ASP A 151 -41.82 -53.08 10.18
CA ASP A 151 -41.83 -54.53 10.39
C ASP A 151 -42.94 -55.22 9.59
N LEU A 152 -44.10 -54.56 9.45
CA LEU A 152 -45.25 -55.08 8.69
C LEU A 152 -44.97 -55.20 7.19
N HIS A 153 -44.10 -54.34 6.65
CA HIS A 153 -43.78 -54.25 5.23
C HIS A 153 -42.32 -54.61 4.89
N ASP A 154 -41.52 -55.08 5.86
CA ASP A 154 -40.08 -55.37 5.77
C ASP A 154 -39.27 -54.24 5.10
N ILE A 155 -39.57 -52.99 5.48
CA ILE A 155 -38.93 -51.79 4.95
C ILE A 155 -37.66 -51.52 5.75
N ARG A 156 -36.53 -51.53 5.06
CA ARG A 156 -35.20 -51.34 5.63
C ARG A 156 -34.44 -50.18 5.00
N THR A 157 -34.74 -49.83 3.75
CA THR A 157 -34.00 -48.81 2.98
C THR A 157 -34.85 -47.59 2.62
N LEU A 158 -34.18 -46.49 2.26
CA LEU A 158 -34.83 -45.29 1.74
C LEU A 158 -35.66 -45.58 0.47
N GLU A 159 -35.15 -46.42 -0.44
CA GLU A 159 -35.87 -46.84 -1.64
C GLU A 159 -37.22 -47.51 -1.31
N GLN A 160 -37.21 -48.41 -0.33
CA GLN A 160 -38.40 -49.15 0.08
C GLN A 160 -39.41 -48.23 0.79
N LEU A 161 -38.93 -47.23 1.54
CA LEU A 161 -39.80 -46.23 2.16
C LEU A 161 -40.47 -45.33 1.11
N ARG A 162 -39.72 -44.87 0.10
CA ARG A 162 -40.27 -44.12 -1.05
C ARG A 162 -41.34 -44.93 -1.79
N ALA A 163 -41.08 -46.22 -2.03
CA ALA A 163 -42.04 -47.11 -2.68
C ALA A 163 -43.32 -47.32 -1.84
N LEU A 164 -43.19 -47.39 -0.50
CA LEU A 164 -44.34 -47.53 0.40
C LEU A 164 -45.19 -46.25 0.43
N GLU A 165 -44.57 -45.07 0.47
CA GLU A 165 -45.29 -43.79 0.44
C GLU A 165 -46.16 -43.69 -0.81
N VAL A 166 -45.60 -43.99 -1.99
CA VAL A 166 -46.36 -44.05 -3.25
C VAL A 166 -47.52 -45.06 -3.18
N ALA A 167 -47.32 -46.20 -2.52
CA ALA A 167 -48.34 -47.23 -2.38
C ALA A 167 -49.46 -46.85 -1.40
N LEU A 168 -49.16 -46.06 -0.35
CA LEU A 168 -50.11 -45.69 0.69
C LEU A 168 -50.81 -44.34 0.46
N GLY A 169 -50.23 -43.43 -0.33
CA GLY A 169 -50.81 -42.11 -0.63
C GLY A 169 -51.18 -41.34 0.64
N ASP A 170 -52.41 -40.80 0.70
CA ASP A 170 -52.93 -40.03 1.86
C ASP A 170 -52.95 -40.79 3.21
N LYS A 171 -52.70 -42.10 3.19
CA LYS A 171 -52.64 -42.95 4.40
C LYS A 171 -51.23 -43.09 4.96
N PHE A 172 -50.21 -42.59 4.27
CA PHE A 172 -48.85 -42.55 4.80
C PHE A 172 -48.76 -41.49 5.93
N PRO A 173 -48.14 -41.80 7.08
CA PRO A 173 -48.04 -40.86 8.19
C PRO A 173 -47.11 -39.69 7.85
N GLY A 174 -47.69 -38.48 7.74
CA GLY A 174 -46.97 -37.20 7.81
C GLY A 174 -46.26 -36.73 6.54
N LEU A 175 -46.65 -35.53 6.09
CA LEU A 175 -45.94 -34.43 5.40
C LEU A 175 -47.07 -33.48 4.92
N GLN A 176 -47.65 -32.67 5.81
CA GLN A 176 -48.76 -31.78 5.44
C GLN A 176 -48.27 -30.53 4.71
N LEU A 177 -48.61 -30.40 3.43
CA LEU A 177 -48.39 -29.20 2.61
C LEU A 177 -49.67 -28.83 1.83
N GLU A 178 -49.68 -27.64 1.21
CA GLU A 178 -50.86 -27.08 0.50
C GLU A 178 -51.44 -28.09 -0.51
N SER A 179 -52.77 -28.10 -0.67
CA SER A 179 -53.57 -29.18 -1.30
C SER A 179 -53.24 -29.49 -2.78
N ASP A 180 -52.39 -28.67 -3.38
CA ASP A 180 -51.93 -28.67 -4.76
C ASP A 180 -50.45 -29.12 -4.92
N THR A 181 -49.79 -29.53 -3.83
CA THR A 181 -48.43 -30.08 -3.84
C THR A 181 -48.49 -31.62 -3.84
N LEU A 182 -47.82 -32.27 -4.80
CA LEU A 182 -47.69 -33.73 -4.81
C LEU A 182 -46.90 -34.19 -3.56
N ASN A 183 -47.54 -35.01 -2.73
CA ASN A 183 -46.99 -35.61 -1.50
C ASN A 183 -46.05 -36.77 -1.85
N ASP A 184 -44.79 -36.48 -2.20
CA ASP A 184 -43.74 -37.50 -2.38
C ASP A 184 -42.45 -37.04 -1.69
N LEU A 185 -42.02 -37.76 -0.66
CA LEU A 185 -40.76 -37.61 0.07
C LEU A 185 -39.57 -37.50 -0.87
N GLY A 186 -39.58 -38.23 -1.99
CA GLY A 186 -38.58 -38.16 -3.05
C GLY A 186 -38.48 -36.75 -3.65
N TYR A 187 -39.62 -36.17 -4.02
CA TYR A 187 -39.69 -34.81 -4.55
C TYR A 187 -39.21 -33.76 -3.53
N PHE A 188 -39.56 -33.91 -2.24
CA PHE A 188 -39.10 -33.00 -1.19
C PHE A 188 -37.61 -33.05 -0.95
N LEU A 189 -37.03 -34.26 -0.89
CA LEU A 189 -35.60 -34.44 -0.74
C LEU A 189 -34.84 -33.85 -1.93
N ASP A 190 -35.32 -34.12 -3.16
CA ASP A 190 -34.72 -33.55 -4.37
C ASP A 190 -34.78 -32.00 -4.35
N LYS A 191 -35.88 -31.41 -3.87
CA LYS A 191 -36.02 -29.96 -3.74
C LYS A 191 -35.07 -29.37 -2.71
N ILE A 192 -34.94 -30.02 -1.54
CA ILE A 192 -33.98 -29.60 -0.52
C ILE A 192 -32.55 -29.66 -1.09
N PHE A 193 -32.21 -30.75 -1.78
CA PHE A 193 -30.87 -30.92 -2.34
C PHE A 193 -30.56 -29.89 -3.42
N GLU A 194 -31.53 -29.64 -4.32
CA GLU A 194 -31.43 -28.61 -5.36
C GLU A 194 -31.20 -27.21 -4.75
N GLU A 195 -31.92 -26.85 -3.68
CA GLU A 195 -31.79 -25.55 -3.03
C GLU A 195 -30.47 -25.41 -2.23
N VAL A 196 -29.99 -26.48 -1.59
CA VAL A 196 -28.67 -26.48 -0.92
C VAL A 196 -27.56 -26.25 -1.96
N ASP A 197 -27.60 -26.92 -3.11
CA ASP A 197 -26.60 -26.74 -4.18
C ASP A 197 -26.67 -25.35 -4.82
N LYS A 198 -27.88 -24.79 -5.01
CA LYS A 198 -28.05 -23.39 -5.45
C LYS A 198 -27.42 -22.42 -4.46
N ASN A 199 -27.67 -22.60 -3.17
CA ASN A 199 -27.09 -21.76 -2.12
C ASN A 199 -25.56 -21.91 -2.04
N LEU A 200 -25.02 -23.13 -2.25
CA LEU A 200 -23.58 -23.35 -2.31
C LEU A 200 -22.95 -22.58 -3.47
N LYS A 201 -23.56 -22.65 -4.65
CA LYS A 201 -23.09 -21.91 -5.82
C LYS A 201 -23.09 -20.41 -5.59
N ALA A 202 -24.21 -19.86 -5.08
CA ALA A 202 -24.33 -18.43 -4.81
C ALA A 202 -23.31 -17.94 -3.77
N THR A 203 -23.12 -18.69 -2.68
CA THR A 203 -22.14 -18.34 -1.64
C THR A 203 -20.70 -18.46 -2.13
N SER A 204 -20.40 -19.47 -2.95
CA SER A 204 -19.08 -19.66 -3.58
C SER A 204 -18.73 -18.52 -4.54
N ASP A 205 -19.68 -18.11 -5.38
CA ASP A 205 -19.47 -17.02 -6.34
C ASP A 205 -19.20 -15.69 -5.61
N ILE A 206 -19.93 -15.39 -4.54
CA ILE A 206 -19.70 -14.18 -3.73
C ILE A 206 -18.37 -14.27 -2.98
N LYS A 207 -18.01 -15.45 -2.44
CA LYS A 207 -16.70 -15.66 -1.78
C LYS A 207 -15.57 -15.30 -2.75
N LYS A 208 -15.61 -15.85 -3.96
CA LYS A 208 -14.62 -15.58 -5.00
C LYS A 208 -14.48 -14.10 -5.32
N ASP A 209 -15.60 -13.39 -5.44
CA ASP A 209 -15.59 -11.96 -5.76
C ASP A 209 -15.12 -11.10 -4.58
N LEU A 210 -15.44 -11.48 -3.35
CA LEU A 210 -14.90 -10.85 -2.13
C LEU A 210 -13.39 -11.06 -2.01
N ASP A 211 -12.89 -12.27 -2.26
CA ASP A 211 -11.46 -12.58 -2.26
C ASP A 211 -10.71 -11.78 -3.33
N ALA A 212 -11.27 -11.67 -4.54
CA ALA A 212 -10.71 -10.85 -5.61
C ALA A 212 -10.72 -9.36 -5.25
N PHE A 213 -11.81 -8.85 -4.66
CA PHE A 213 -11.91 -7.47 -4.20
C PHE A 213 -10.86 -7.17 -3.11
N GLY A 214 -10.72 -8.04 -2.10
CA GLY A 214 -9.73 -7.88 -1.05
C GLY A 214 -8.30 -7.96 -1.55
N THR A 215 -8.00 -8.94 -2.42
CA THR A 215 -6.68 -9.12 -3.03
C THR A 215 -6.29 -7.91 -3.86
N ASP A 216 -7.21 -7.39 -4.69
CA ASP A 216 -6.89 -6.24 -5.54
C ASP A 216 -6.61 -4.98 -4.72
N LEU A 217 -7.43 -4.74 -3.69
CA LEU A 217 -7.25 -3.61 -2.77
C LEU A 217 -5.87 -3.66 -2.09
N GLN A 218 -5.50 -4.84 -1.61
CA GLN A 218 -4.28 -5.07 -0.84
C GLN A 218 -3.01 -5.05 -1.70
N GLU A 219 -3.04 -5.68 -2.88
CA GLU A 219 -1.84 -5.94 -3.71
C GLU A 219 -1.56 -4.84 -4.73
N TYR A 220 -2.60 -4.16 -5.24
CA TYR A 220 -2.50 -3.20 -6.33
C TYR A 220 -2.96 -1.80 -5.97
N ILE A 221 -4.16 -1.65 -5.37
CA ILE A 221 -4.76 -0.33 -5.17
C ILE A 221 -4.03 0.46 -4.08
N LEU A 222 -3.94 -0.10 -2.86
CA LEU A 222 -3.27 0.59 -1.75
C LEU A 222 -1.78 0.84 -2.06
N PRO A 223 -0.99 -0.14 -2.55
CA PRO A 223 0.40 0.11 -2.93
C PRO A 223 0.55 1.16 -4.05
N GLY A 224 -0.38 1.21 -4.99
CA GLY A 224 -0.40 2.22 -6.04
C GLY A 224 -0.61 3.64 -5.50
N ILE A 225 -1.49 3.82 -4.51
CA ILE A 225 -1.71 5.11 -3.83
C ILE A 225 -0.46 5.49 -3.03
N GLN A 226 0.08 4.56 -2.25
CA GLN A 226 1.28 4.75 -1.43
C GLN A 226 2.51 5.12 -2.25
N LEU A 227 2.69 4.48 -3.41
CA LEU A 227 3.76 4.79 -4.34
C LEU A 227 3.71 6.27 -4.77
N LYS A 228 2.52 6.81 -5.10
CA LYS A 228 2.40 8.23 -5.45
C LYS A 228 2.75 9.14 -4.28
N VAL A 229 2.29 8.81 -3.07
CA VAL A 229 2.63 9.55 -1.85
C VAL A 229 4.15 9.58 -1.64
N ASP A 230 4.82 8.43 -1.78
CA ASP A 230 6.26 8.30 -1.55
C ASP A 230 7.11 8.92 -2.67
N LEU A 231 6.67 8.86 -3.92
CA LEU A 231 7.29 9.61 -5.03
C LEU A 231 7.22 11.12 -4.78
N ILE A 232 6.10 11.65 -4.26
CA ILE A 232 5.99 13.06 -3.90
C ILE A 232 6.93 13.40 -2.74
N LYS A 233 6.98 12.58 -1.69
CA LYS A 233 7.88 12.80 -0.53
C LYS A 233 9.36 12.82 -0.93
N ASN A 234 9.74 11.96 -1.88
CA ASN A 234 11.13 11.81 -2.32
C ASN A 234 11.46 12.64 -3.57
N ASN A 235 10.65 13.65 -3.91
CA ASN A 235 10.86 14.48 -5.09
C ASN A 235 12.06 15.46 -4.90
N THR A 236 12.79 15.75 -5.99
CA THR A 236 13.98 16.64 -6.01
C THR A 236 13.66 18.12 -6.21
N LEU A 237 12.41 18.48 -6.50
CA LEU A 237 11.98 19.81 -6.93
C LEU A 237 12.36 20.92 -5.94
N SER A 238 12.32 20.66 -4.63
CA SER A 238 12.75 21.64 -3.62
C SER A 238 14.25 21.97 -3.72
N ALA A 239 15.09 20.96 -3.95
CA ALA A 239 16.53 21.16 -4.14
C ALA A 239 16.82 21.86 -5.48
N GLU A 240 16.10 21.49 -6.54
CA GLU A 240 16.21 22.13 -7.85
C GLU A 240 15.77 23.60 -7.84
N ILE A 241 14.69 23.93 -7.11
CA ILE A 241 14.23 25.31 -6.89
C ILE A 241 15.35 26.12 -6.22
N LYS A 242 15.95 25.59 -5.16
CA LYS A 242 17.04 26.27 -4.44
C LYS A 242 18.27 26.49 -5.34
N ALA A 243 18.63 25.49 -6.14
CA ALA A 243 19.73 25.60 -7.09
C ALA A 243 19.45 26.65 -8.18
N LEU A 244 18.22 26.69 -8.71
CA LEU A 244 17.81 27.67 -9.72
C LEU A 244 17.75 29.10 -9.16
N GLN A 245 17.27 29.28 -7.93
CA GLN A 245 17.32 30.56 -7.22
C GLN A 245 18.76 31.08 -7.09
N GLY A 246 19.71 30.22 -6.71
CA GLY A 246 21.12 30.58 -6.66
C GLY A 246 21.67 31.02 -8.03
N LYS A 247 21.33 30.30 -9.12
CA LYS A 247 21.73 30.67 -10.49
C LYS A 247 21.14 32.03 -10.91
N ILE A 248 19.88 32.30 -10.56
CA ILE A 248 19.21 33.59 -10.78
C ILE A 248 19.91 34.72 -10.04
N GLU A 249 20.22 34.55 -8.75
CA GLU A 249 20.89 35.57 -7.94
C GLU A 249 22.30 35.88 -8.47
N GLU A 250 23.04 34.86 -8.88
CA GLU A 250 24.37 35.04 -9.48
C GLU A 250 24.29 35.78 -10.83
N ARG A 251 23.30 35.44 -11.67
CA ARG A 251 23.09 36.13 -12.95
C ARG A 251 22.62 37.57 -12.78
N SER A 252 21.80 37.88 -11.77
CA SER A 252 21.40 39.27 -11.48
C SER A 252 22.62 40.16 -11.18
N LYS A 253 23.59 39.64 -10.41
CA LYS A 253 24.87 40.35 -10.17
C LYS A 253 25.66 40.55 -11.46
N GLU A 254 25.64 39.56 -12.36
CA GLU A 254 26.29 39.66 -13.67
C GLU A 254 25.67 40.76 -14.55
N ILE A 255 24.34 40.81 -14.57
CA ILE A 255 23.59 41.82 -15.33
C ILE A 255 23.91 43.23 -14.82
N GLU A 256 24.00 43.42 -13.50
CA GLU A 256 24.41 44.69 -12.90
C GLU A 256 25.82 45.09 -13.36
N LEU A 257 26.77 44.15 -13.36
CA LEU A 257 28.13 44.39 -13.87
C LEU A 257 28.12 44.78 -15.36
N LYS A 258 27.41 44.03 -16.21
CA LYS A 258 27.30 44.34 -17.67
C LYS A 258 26.57 45.65 -17.95
N ASN A 259 25.63 46.06 -17.10
CA ASN A 259 25.00 47.39 -17.20
C ASN A 259 26.00 48.52 -16.96
N THR A 260 26.84 48.36 -15.93
CA THR A 260 27.98 49.22 -15.65
C THR A 260 28.93 49.29 -16.84
N GLU A 261 29.32 48.13 -17.41
CA GLU A 261 30.23 48.07 -18.57
C GLU A 261 29.68 48.78 -19.81
N TYR A 262 28.40 48.57 -20.12
CA TYR A 262 27.74 49.21 -21.25
C TYR A 262 27.71 50.73 -21.12
N LYS A 263 27.40 51.25 -19.92
CA LYS A 263 27.34 52.68 -19.65
C LYS A 263 28.71 53.35 -19.89
N ALA A 264 29.78 52.74 -19.40
CA ALA A 264 31.14 53.20 -19.65
C ALA A 264 31.50 53.21 -21.15
N ALA A 265 31.18 52.13 -21.88
CA ALA A 265 31.49 52.01 -23.31
C ALA A 265 30.74 53.04 -24.18
N VAL A 266 29.47 53.35 -23.87
CA VAL A 266 28.67 54.36 -24.59
C VAL A 266 29.16 55.78 -24.33
N GLN A 267 29.49 56.12 -23.07
CA GLN A 267 30.04 57.44 -22.74
C GLN A 267 31.36 57.70 -23.47
N GLU A 268 32.18 56.65 -23.64
CA GLU A 268 33.43 56.73 -24.36
C GLU A 268 33.26 56.90 -25.88
N ALA A 269 32.30 56.19 -26.48
CA ALA A 269 31.93 56.38 -27.89
C ALA A 269 31.45 57.81 -28.18
N LEU A 270 30.66 58.41 -27.27
CA LEU A 270 30.18 59.79 -27.37
C LEU A 270 31.32 60.82 -27.28
N LYS A 271 32.29 60.60 -26.37
CA LYS A 271 33.48 61.46 -26.22
C LYS A 271 34.43 61.37 -27.42
N ALA A 272 34.63 60.17 -27.98
CA ALA A 272 35.43 59.97 -29.19
C ALA A 272 34.81 60.67 -30.42
N ALA A 273 33.49 60.63 -30.55
CA ALA A 273 32.76 61.32 -31.61
C ALA A 273 32.85 62.86 -31.50
N ALA A 274 32.91 63.40 -30.26
CA ALA A 274 33.05 64.83 -30.01
C ALA A 274 34.42 65.42 -30.42
N GLY A 275 35.45 64.57 -30.59
CA GLY A 275 36.81 64.98 -31.00
C GLY A 275 36.99 65.34 -32.48
N MET A 276 35.99 65.09 -33.35
CA MET A 276 35.92 65.48 -34.76
C MET A 276 37.23 65.35 -35.60
N ASN A 277 37.89 64.20 -35.58
CA ASN A 277 38.94 63.83 -36.55
C ASN A 277 38.70 62.41 -37.10
N ILE A 278 39.26 62.07 -38.28
CA ILE A 278 39.02 60.78 -38.99
C ILE A 278 39.37 59.56 -38.11
N VAL A 279 40.38 59.69 -37.25
CA VAL A 279 40.77 58.69 -36.26
C VAL A 279 39.68 58.51 -35.19
N GLY A 280 39.10 59.60 -34.67
CA GLY A 280 38.00 59.59 -33.70
C GLY A 280 36.69 59.02 -34.25
N LEU A 281 36.42 59.17 -35.56
CA LEU A 281 35.24 58.57 -36.22
C LEU A 281 35.40 57.04 -36.39
N ALA A 282 36.58 56.57 -36.80
CA ALA A 282 36.90 55.15 -36.84
C ALA A 282 36.87 54.51 -35.44
N MET A 283 37.31 55.27 -34.44
CA MET A 283 37.24 54.86 -33.04
C MET A 283 35.81 54.77 -32.54
N ALA A 284 34.93 55.74 -32.84
CA ALA A 284 33.51 55.68 -32.50
C ALA A 284 32.80 54.45 -33.10
N ILE A 285 33.18 54.01 -34.30
CA ILE A 285 32.66 52.78 -34.93
C ILE A 285 33.12 51.53 -34.17
N TYR A 286 34.41 51.42 -33.85
CA TYR A 286 34.95 50.27 -33.11
C TYR A 286 34.43 50.20 -31.66
N MET A 287 34.31 51.36 -30.98
CA MET A 287 33.67 51.47 -29.66
C MET A 287 32.19 51.14 -29.70
N GLY A 288 31.50 51.53 -30.79
CA GLY A 288 30.12 51.16 -31.04
C GLY A 288 29.95 49.65 -31.19
N VAL A 289 30.89 48.95 -31.84
CA VAL A 289 30.89 47.48 -31.95
C VAL A 289 31.08 46.82 -30.59
N GLU A 290 31.99 47.30 -29.73
CA GLU A 290 32.19 46.72 -28.40
C GLU A 290 31.02 47.01 -27.44
N ALA A 291 30.48 48.23 -27.48
CA ALA A 291 29.26 48.58 -26.75
C ALA A 291 28.07 47.74 -27.23
N GLU A 292 28.00 47.45 -28.53
CA GLU A 292 27.00 46.56 -29.11
C GLU A 292 27.20 45.10 -28.67
N ASN A 293 28.44 44.59 -28.62
CA ASN A 293 28.75 43.26 -28.10
C ASN A 293 28.31 43.12 -26.63
N ILE A 294 28.63 44.11 -25.78
CA ILE A 294 28.21 44.13 -24.37
C ILE A 294 26.67 44.21 -24.27
N ARG A 295 26.03 45.02 -25.11
CA ARG A 295 24.56 45.13 -25.19
C ARG A 295 23.92 43.80 -25.56
N VAL A 296 24.47 43.09 -26.53
CA VAL A 296 24.01 41.76 -26.97
C VAL A 296 24.16 40.76 -25.82
N ALA A 297 25.36 40.63 -25.24
CA ALA A 297 25.61 39.72 -24.12
C ALA A 297 24.72 40.00 -22.91
N ARG A 298 24.51 41.27 -22.57
CA ARG A 298 23.59 41.67 -21.49
C ARG A 298 22.15 41.33 -21.82
N ASN A 299 21.69 41.61 -23.04
CA ASN A 299 20.32 41.28 -23.45
C ASN A 299 20.10 39.76 -23.45
N GLU A 300 21.12 38.97 -23.80
CA GLU A 300 21.09 37.51 -23.67
C GLU A 300 20.96 37.08 -22.21
N LEU A 301 21.71 37.69 -21.28
CA LEU A 301 21.59 37.44 -19.84
C LEU A 301 20.19 37.79 -19.31
N TYR A 302 19.62 38.93 -19.70
CA TYR A 302 18.23 39.27 -19.35
C TYR A 302 17.23 38.25 -19.90
N ALA A 303 17.39 37.84 -21.16
CA ALA A 303 16.52 36.83 -21.76
C ALA A 303 16.65 35.46 -21.05
N GLN A 304 17.85 35.08 -20.60
CA GLN A 304 18.07 33.90 -19.77
C GLN A 304 17.44 34.05 -18.38
N GLN A 305 17.58 35.23 -17.77
CA GLN A 305 17.01 35.58 -16.47
C GLN A 305 15.49 35.44 -16.47
N ASP A 306 14.82 36.03 -17.46
CA ASP A 306 13.36 35.96 -17.60
C ASP A 306 12.89 34.51 -17.81
N ARG A 307 13.62 33.73 -18.61
CA ARG A 307 13.34 32.30 -18.80
C ARG A 307 13.45 31.52 -17.49
N ASP A 308 14.50 31.75 -16.70
CA ASP A 308 14.69 31.05 -15.43
C ASP A 308 13.71 31.50 -14.35
N ILE A 309 13.30 32.77 -14.32
CA ILE A 309 12.23 33.26 -13.44
C ILE A 309 10.89 32.59 -13.80
N LEU A 310 10.55 32.50 -15.08
CA LEU A 310 9.35 31.79 -15.53
C LEU A 310 9.41 30.31 -15.14
N LYS A 311 10.57 29.66 -15.33
CA LYS A 311 10.79 28.27 -14.91
C LYS A 311 10.63 28.11 -13.40
N LEU A 312 11.21 29.01 -12.59
CA LEU A 312 11.10 29.02 -11.13
C LEU A 312 9.64 29.15 -10.69
N ASN A 313 8.87 30.05 -11.31
CA ASN A 313 7.43 30.21 -11.02
C ASN A 313 6.66 28.91 -11.30
N ASN A 314 6.91 28.27 -12.44
CA ASN A 314 6.29 27.00 -12.81
C ASN A 314 6.68 25.84 -11.87
N MET A 315 7.93 25.79 -11.42
CA MET A 315 8.41 24.82 -10.44
C MET A 315 7.77 25.04 -9.06
N ASN A 316 7.69 26.29 -8.59
CA ASN A 316 7.02 26.63 -7.32
C ASN A 316 5.53 26.28 -7.34
N GLN A 317 4.83 26.58 -8.44
CA GLN A 317 3.44 26.16 -8.62
C GLN A 317 3.31 24.63 -8.53
N THR A 318 4.20 23.90 -9.21
CA THR A 318 4.22 22.43 -9.18
C THR A 318 4.49 21.89 -7.78
N LEU A 319 5.43 22.48 -7.03
CA LEU A 319 5.72 22.09 -5.64
C LEU A 319 4.49 22.25 -4.73
N GLY A 320 3.81 23.39 -4.81
CA GLY A 320 2.58 23.63 -4.06
C GLY A 320 1.46 22.65 -4.45
N SER A 321 1.31 22.38 -5.75
CA SER A 321 0.36 21.39 -6.25
C SER A 321 0.65 19.98 -5.74
N LEU A 322 1.91 19.54 -5.76
CA LEU A 322 2.31 18.23 -5.23
C LEU A 322 2.05 18.11 -3.73
N ALA A 323 2.27 19.18 -2.94
CA ALA A 323 1.99 19.17 -1.51
C ALA A 323 0.48 18.98 -1.21
N ARG A 324 -0.39 19.65 -1.96
CA ARG A 324 -1.85 19.45 -1.86
C ARG A 324 -2.26 18.04 -2.29
N VAL A 325 -1.78 17.58 -3.44
CA VAL A 325 -2.13 16.25 -3.97
C VAL A 325 -1.66 15.15 -3.01
N LYS A 326 -0.49 15.31 -2.38
CA LYS A 326 -0.03 14.41 -1.32
C LYS A 326 -1.04 14.32 -0.17
N HIS A 327 -1.57 15.45 0.30
CA HIS A 327 -2.58 15.45 1.36
C HIS A 327 -3.87 14.73 0.93
N ASP A 328 -4.32 14.96 -0.30
CA ASP A 328 -5.50 14.28 -0.87
C ASP A 328 -5.26 12.76 -0.97
N LEU A 329 -4.08 12.33 -1.45
CA LEU A 329 -3.70 10.92 -1.54
C LEU A 329 -3.52 10.26 -0.17
N GLN A 330 -2.99 10.95 0.84
CA GLN A 330 -2.88 10.43 2.20
C GLN A 330 -4.27 10.23 2.81
N SER A 331 -5.21 11.13 2.51
CA SER A 331 -6.61 10.95 2.92
C SER A 331 -7.25 9.75 2.22
N LEU A 332 -6.96 9.54 0.94
CA LEU A 332 -7.39 8.37 0.18
C LEU A 332 -6.74 7.07 0.71
N GLU A 333 -5.47 7.11 1.08
CA GLU A 333 -4.73 5.99 1.66
C GLU A 333 -5.39 5.52 2.97
N ILE A 334 -5.75 6.45 3.86
CA ILE A 334 -6.41 6.14 5.13
C ILE A 334 -7.73 5.41 4.89
N VAL A 335 -8.61 5.95 4.04
CA VAL A 335 -9.90 5.30 3.76
C VAL A 335 -9.74 3.97 3.03
N ALA A 336 -8.69 3.79 2.23
CA ALA A 336 -8.37 2.51 1.59
C ALA A 336 -7.85 1.47 2.59
N ILE A 337 -7.06 1.87 3.60
CA ILE A 337 -6.63 1.00 4.71
C ILE A 337 -7.85 0.56 5.53
N ASP A 338 -8.74 1.49 5.90
CA ASP A 338 -9.96 1.16 6.64
C ASP A 338 -10.85 0.20 5.84
N ALA A 339 -10.96 0.40 4.51
CA ALA A 339 -11.66 -0.51 3.60
C ALA A 339 -10.99 -1.89 3.48
N GLU A 340 -9.65 -1.98 3.53
CA GLU A 340 -8.93 -3.26 3.54
C GLU A 340 -9.31 -4.07 4.79
N ILE A 341 -9.28 -3.43 5.96
CA ILE A 341 -9.66 -4.07 7.24
C ILE A 341 -11.12 -4.52 7.21
N ALA A 342 -12.03 -3.65 6.74
CA ALA A 342 -13.44 -3.97 6.60
C ALA A 342 -13.69 -5.16 5.66
N THR A 343 -13.00 -5.18 4.52
CA THR A 343 -13.09 -6.27 3.53
C THR A 343 -12.64 -7.60 4.13
N LYS A 344 -11.51 -7.62 4.85
CA LYS A 344 -11.01 -8.85 5.50
C LYS A 344 -12.00 -9.42 6.52
N ASN A 345 -12.64 -8.57 7.32
CA ASN A 345 -13.67 -9.02 8.26
C ASN A 345 -14.95 -9.49 7.57
N LEU A 346 -15.30 -8.89 6.43
CA LEU A 346 -16.42 -9.33 5.60
C LEU A 346 -16.13 -10.70 4.95
N ILE A 347 -14.93 -10.90 4.40
CA ILE A 347 -14.47 -12.19 3.88
C ILE A 347 -14.58 -13.27 4.97
N TYR A 348 -14.07 -12.99 6.18
CA TYR A 348 -14.20 -13.92 7.30
C TYR A 348 -15.65 -14.31 7.59
N THR A 349 -16.54 -13.32 7.72
CA THR A 349 -17.96 -13.57 7.99
C THR A 349 -18.61 -14.39 6.87
N TRP A 350 -18.28 -14.08 5.62
CA TRP A 350 -18.81 -14.80 4.47
C TRP A 350 -18.29 -16.24 4.38
N ASN A 351 -17.01 -16.46 4.72
CA ASN A 351 -16.42 -17.80 4.78
C ASN A 351 -17.13 -18.70 5.80
N LEU A 352 -17.62 -18.15 6.93
CA LEU A 352 -18.42 -18.94 7.88
C LEU A 352 -19.72 -19.45 7.25
N LEU A 353 -20.41 -18.60 6.48
CA LEU A 353 -21.65 -18.97 5.79
C LEU A 353 -21.37 -19.98 4.68
N HIS A 354 -20.35 -19.73 3.86
CA HIS A 354 -19.90 -20.64 2.81
C HIS A 354 -19.54 -22.02 3.37
N ASP A 355 -18.70 -22.09 4.41
CA ASP A 355 -18.24 -23.35 4.98
C ASP A 355 -19.42 -24.17 5.53
N ALA A 356 -20.41 -23.50 6.14
CA ALA A 356 -21.63 -24.15 6.62
C ALA A 356 -22.48 -24.75 5.49
N VAL A 357 -22.68 -24.00 4.40
CA VAL A 357 -23.43 -24.49 3.24
C VAL A 357 -22.67 -25.62 2.53
N ALA A 358 -21.34 -25.50 2.40
CA ALA A 358 -20.48 -26.52 1.80
C ALA A 358 -20.47 -27.82 2.61
N ASN A 359 -20.58 -27.75 3.93
CA ASN A 359 -20.73 -28.93 4.78
C ASN A 359 -22.08 -29.61 4.56
N SER A 360 -23.16 -28.84 4.49
CA SER A 360 -24.50 -29.34 4.19
C SER A 360 -24.56 -30.05 2.83
N SER A 361 -23.97 -29.45 1.78
CA SER A 361 -23.89 -30.06 0.43
C SER A 361 -23.05 -31.35 0.41
N ARG A 362 -21.92 -31.40 1.14
CA ARG A 362 -21.14 -32.65 1.27
C ARG A 362 -21.91 -33.76 1.95
N ALA A 363 -22.71 -33.45 2.97
CA ALA A 363 -23.56 -34.44 3.63
C ALA A 363 -24.63 -35.01 2.67
N ILE A 364 -25.20 -34.18 1.77
CA ILE A 364 -26.15 -34.63 0.74
C ILE A 364 -25.53 -35.70 -0.16
N ALA A 365 -24.27 -35.53 -0.57
CA ALA A 365 -23.58 -36.48 -1.44
C ALA A 365 -23.42 -37.90 -0.83
N THR A 366 -23.68 -38.04 0.47
CA THR A 366 -23.67 -39.34 1.16
C THR A 366 -25.04 -40.01 1.24
N ILE A 367 -26.12 -39.29 0.89
CA ILE A 367 -27.49 -39.80 0.90
C ILE A 367 -27.78 -40.50 -0.44
N HIS A 368 -28.10 -41.79 -0.38
CA HIS A 368 -28.49 -42.59 -1.54
C HIS A 368 -29.56 -43.63 -1.16
N ASP A 369 -30.27 -44.15 -2.16
CA ASP A 369 -31.43 -45.04 -1.98
C ASP A 369 -31.16 -46.32 -1.18
N ALA A 370 -29.92 -46.81 -1.21
CA ALA A 370 -29.49 -48.01 -0.48
C ALA A 370 -29.18 -47.79 1.02
N LEU A 371 -29.30 -46.56 1.55
CA LEU A 371 -29.10 -46.32 2.98
C LEU A 371 -30.20 -46.96 3.81
N SER A 372 -29.84 -47.48 4.99
CA SER A 372 -30.83 -47.81 6.01
C SER A 372 -31.56 -46.55 6.46
N LEU A 373 -32.78 -46.66 6.99
CA LEU A 373 -33.53 -45.49 7.46
C LEU A 373 -32.82 -44.76 8.60
N ARG A 374 -32.11 -45.49 9.47
CA ARG A 374 -31.26 -44.93 10.53
C ARG A 374 -30.11 -44.11 9.92
N GLN A 375 -29.36 -44.69 8.98
CA GLN A 375 -28.28 -44.00 8.29
C GLN A 375 -28.78 -42.79 7.51
N PHE A 376 -29.92 -42.91 6.84
CA PHE A 376 -30.56 -41.79 6.15
C PHE A 376 -30.84 -40.64 7.13
N MET A 377 -31.49 -40.90 8.27
CA MET A 377 -31.76 -39.86 9.27
C MET A 377 -30.47 -39.28 9.88
N ALA A 378 -29.46 -40.11 10.11
CA ALA A 378 -28.15 -39.64 10.58
C ALA A 378 -27.51 -38.68 9.56
N GLN A 379 -27.48 -39.04 8.27
CA GLN A 379 -26.96 -38.16 7.22
C GLN A 379 -27.82 -36.92 7.01
N PHE A 380 -29.15 -37.04 7.06
CA PHE A 380 -30.07 -35.91 6.92
C PHE A 380 -29.89 -34.88 8.04
N ARG A 381 -29.66 -35.31 9.29
CA ARG A 381 -29.31 -34.41 10.39
C ARG A 381 -28.00 -33.65 10.11
N LEU A 382 -27.00 -34.28 9.49
CA LEU A 382 -25.77 -33.61 9.07
C LEU A 382 -26.02 -32.58 7.95
N VAL A 383 -27.00 -32.81 7.08
CA VAL A 383 -27.44 -31.80 6.10
C VAL A 383 -28.11 -30.61 6.80
N VAL A 384 -28.98 -30.84 7.79
CA VAL A 384 -29.76 -29.80 8.48
C VAL A 384 -28.92 -28.96 9.45
N ASN A 385 -28.07 -29.59 10.27
CA ASN A 385 -27.43 -28.95 11.43
C ASN A 385 -26.71 -27.62 11.10
N PRO A 386 -25.97 -27.48 9.97
CA PRO A 386 -25.36 -26.21 9.58
C PRO A 386 -26.35 -25.05 9.43
N TRP A 387 -27.60 -25.31 9.02
CA TRP A 387 -28.61 -24.29 8.74
C TRP A 387 -29.08 -23.54 9.98
N ARG A 388 -29.01 -24.15 11.18
CA ARG A 388 -29.28 -23.45 12.45
C ARG A 388 -28.31 -22.27 12.65
N LYS A 389 -27.04 -22.47 12.31
CA LYS A 389 -26.01 -21.44 12.44
C LYS A 389 -26.09 -20.40 11.31
N ILE A 390 -26.41 -20.85 10.10
CA ILE A 390 -26.62 -19.96 8.94
C ILE A 390 -27.74 -18.95 9.20
N GLU A 391 -28.87 -19.38 9.77
CA GLU A 391 -29.99 -18.48 10.12
C GLU A 391 -29.50 -17.30 10.99
N THR A 392 -28.80 -17.62 12.09
CA THR A 392 -28.30 -16.61 13.03
C THR A 392 -27.26 -15.69 12.41
N ASP A 393 -26.27 -16.25 11.70
CA ASP A 393 -25.15 -15.49 11.13
C ASP A 393 -25.62 -14.61 9.96
N ALA A 394 -26.57 -15.08 9.14
CA ALA A 394 -27.12 -14.33 8.01
C ALA A 394 -28.01 -13.17 8.45
N ASP A 395 -28.86 -13.37 9.47
CA ASP A 395 -29.69 -12.31 10.03
C ASP A 395 -28.85 -11.19 10.67
N ALA A 396 -27.81 -11.58 11.42
CA ALA A 396 -26.87 -10.63 12.01
C ALA A 396 -26.14 -9.82 10.92
N LEU A 397 -25.78 -10.46 9.79
CA LEU A 397 -25.12 -9.78 8.67
C LEU A 397 -26.06 -8.75 8.02
N ILE A 398 -27.31 -9.13 7.74
CA ILE A 398 -28.32 -8.24 7.16
C ILE A 398 -28.57 -7.03 8.08
N LEU A 399 -28.64 -7.26 9.39
CA LEU A 399 -28.85 -6.20 10.39
C LEU A 399 -27.70 -5.17 10.35
N VAL A 400 -26.44 -5.63 10.37
CA VAL A 400 -25.26 -4.75 10.32
C VAL A 400 -25.25 -3.88 9.06
N PHE A 401 -25.62 -4.43 7.89
CA PHE A 401 -25.74 -3.65 6.65
C PHE A 401 -26.86 -2.62 6.71
N LYS A 402 -28.02 -2.99 7.27
CA LYS A 402 -29.17 -2.08 7.41
C LYS A 402 -28.82 -0.90 8.32
N GLU A 403 -28.24 -1.18 9.49
CA GLU A 403 -27.83 -0.15 10.45
C GLU A 403 -26.76 0.80 9.86
N ALA A 404 -25.81 0.27 9.09
CA ALA A 404 -24.77 1.06 8.45
C ALA A 404 -25.33 2.03 7.40
N GLN A 405 -26.31 1.57 6.61
CA GLN A 405 -26.97 2.38 5.58
C GLN A 405 -27.79 3.51 6.21
N GLU A 406 -28.48 3.25 7.31
CA GLU A 406 -29.26 4.24 8.06
C GLU A 406 -28.35 5.31 8.70
N GLU A 407 -27.19 4.91 9.23
CA GLU A 407 -26.23 5.80 9.89
C GLU A 407 -25.37 6.61 8.92
N PHE A 408 -24.93 6.03 7.79
CA PHE A 408 -24.23 6.77 6.74
C PHE A 408 -25.07 7.93 6.20
N SER A 409 -26.40 7.80 6.26
CA SER A 409 -27.36 8.84 5.88
C SER A 409 -27.51 9.96 6.94
N ARG A 410 -26.92 9.81 8.15
CA ARG A 410 -27.07 10.69 9.32
C ARG A 410 -25.76 10.77 10.16
N ASN A 411 -24.70 11.45 9.68
CA ASN A 411 -23.44 11.62 10.47
C ASN A 411 -23.66 12.31 11.85
N ASN A 412 -22.93 12.11 12.97
CA ASN A 412 -22.06 11.04 13.55
C ASN A 412 -21.67 11.50 15.01
N PRO A 413 -21.55 10.65 16.07
CA PRO A 413 -20.86 11.05 17.33
C PRO A 413 -19.89 10.01 18.00
N LEU A 414 -19.20 10.48 19.06
CA LEU A 414 -17.99 9.99 19.80
C LEU A 414 -18.26 9.05 21.02
N GLY A 415 -17.22 8.40 21.59
CA GLY A 415 -17.29 7.38 22.67
C GLY A 415 -16.26 7.45 23.84
N ALA A 416 -16.15 6.34 24.61
CA ALA A 416 -15.20 5.94 25.70
C ALA A 416 -15.44 4.44 26.12
N ARG A 417 -14.77 3.77 27.10
CA ARG A 417 -13.52 2.92 27.14
C ARG A 417 -13.77 1.54 27.86
N SER A 418 -12.94 0.47 27.67
CA SER A 418 -12.21 -0.35 28.73
C SER A 418 -11.50 -1.67 28.23
N MET A 419 -10.75 -2.36 29.14
CA MET A 419 -9.54 -3.23 29.00
C MET A 419 -9.69 -4.78 28.82
N ASN A 420 -8.59 -5.45 28.41
CA ASN A 420 -8.41 -6.93 28.30
C ASN A 420 -7.36 -7.51 29.28
N VAL A 421 -7.51 -8.82 29.63
CA VAL A 421 -6.59 -9.62 30.46
C VAL A 421 -6.14 -10.88 29.69
N VAL A 422 -4.85 -11.21 29.73
CA VAL A 422 -4.26 -12.43 29.13
C VAL A 422 -3.94 -13.45 30.22
N ARG A 423 -4.27 -14.73 29.99
CA ARG A 423 -3.76 -15.89 30.75
C ARG A 423 -2.94 -16.79 29.81
N MET A 424 -1.70 -17.10 30.20
CA MET A 424 -0.89 -18.13 29.54
C MET A 424 -1.30 -19.52 30.02
N PHE A 425 -1.41 -20.46 29.09
CA PHE A 425 -1.45 -21.90 29.37
C PHE A 425 -0.46 -22.60 28.43
N ASN A 426 0.26 -23.59 28.97
CA ASN A 426 1.12 -24.49 28.21
C ASN A 426 0.24 -25.51 27.49
N SER A 427 0.22 -25.53 26.15
CA SER A 427 -0.60 -26.44 25.33
C SER A 427 0.26 -27.30 24.41
N ALA A 428 -0.26 -28.48 24.02
CA ALA A 428 0.40 -29.43 23.11
C ALA A 428 0.72 -28.84 21.72
N TYR A 429 0.04 -27.75 21.35
CA TYR A 429 0.35 -26.88 20.24
C TYR A 429 0.79 -25.52 20.80
N PRO A 430 2.03 -25.05 20.54
CA PRO A 430 2.47 -23.74 21.01
C PRO A 430 1.66 -22.63 20.32
N PRO A 431 1.35 -21.53 21.02
CA PRO A 431 0.64 -20.41 20.42
C PRO A 431 1.44 -19.80 19.26
N LEU A 432 0.76 -19.50 18.15
CA LEU A 432 1.37 -18.83 17.00
C LEU A 432 1.53 -17.33 17.28
N ASP A 433 2.69 -16.77 16.96
CA ASP A 433 2.91 -15.33 17.08
C ASP A 433 2.27 -14.54 15.92
N LEU A 434 0.98 -14.27 16.07
CA LEU A 434 0.19 -13.52 15.08
C LEU A 434 0.64 -12.07 14.93
N VAL A 435 1.21 -11.49 16.00
CA VAL A 435 1.74 -10.12 15.96
C VAL A 435 2.99 -10.07 15.09
N ALA A 436 3.88 -11.06 15.22
CA ALA A 436 5.04 -11.19 14.35
C ALA A 436 4.63 -11.37 12.87
N LEU A 437 3.69 -12.27 12.56
CA LEU A 437 3.21 -12.46 11.18
C LEU A 437 2.68 -11.16 10.57
N SER A 438 1.80 -10.44 11.28
CA SER A 438 1.26 -9.16 10.79
C SER A 438 2.36 -8.10 10.63
N THR A 439 3.23 -7.95 11.63
CA THR A 439 4.30 -6.95 11.64
C THR A 439 5.29 -7.17 10.50
N HIS A 440 5.76 -8.41 10.30
CA HIS A 440 6.71 -8.71 9.23
C HIS A 440 6.07 -8.54 7.85
N HIS A 441 4.82 -8.96 7.65
CA HIS A 441 4.11 -8.72 6.40
C HIS A 441 3.96 -7.21 6.12
N GLN A 442 3.60 -6.42 7.13
CA GLN A 442 3.51 -4.96 6.98
C GLN A 442 4.85 -4.32 6.65
N HIS A 443 5.94 -4.75 7.31
CA HIS A 443 7.29 -4.29 6.98
C HIS A 443 7.66 -4.61 5.53
N MET A 444 7.35 -5.82 5.04
CA MET A 444 7.58 -6.20 3.65
C MET A 444 6.79 -5.30 2.68
N ARG A 445 5.51 -5.00 2.96
CA ARG A 445 4.69 -4.10 2.14
C ARG A 445 5.27 -2.69 2.09
N THR A 446 5.65 -2.13 3.24
CA THR A 446 6.28 -0.80 3.30
C THR A 446 7.61 -0.77 2.55
N ALA A 447 8.48 -1.76 2.76
CA ALA A 447 9.77 -1.84 2.09
C ALA A 447 9.61 -2.06 0.56
N ARG A 448 8.63 -2.83 0.12
CA ARG A 448 8.25 -2.96 -1.30
C ARG A 448 7.88 -1.62 -1.91
N THR A 449 7.04 -0.81 -1.26
CA THR A 449 6.67 0.53 -1.75
C THR A 449 7.89 1.45 -1.85
N GLN A 450 8.80 1.39 -0.87
CA GLN A 450 10.07 2.14 -0.91
C GLN A 450 10.96 1.68 -2.06
N ALA A 451 11.12 0.37 -2.26
CA ALA A 451 11.89 -0.18 -3.38
C ALA A 451 11.29 0.24 -4.72
N ASN A 452 9.96 0.19 -4.87
CA ASN A 452 9.26 0.63 -6.07
C ASN A 452 9.48 2.12 -6.35
N THR A 453 9.41 2.96 -5.31
CA THR A 453 9.71 4.39 -5.41
C THR A 453 11.08 4.64 -6.06
N TRP A 454 12.11 3.95 -5.58
CA TRP A 454 13.46 4.11 -6.13
C TRP A 454 13.64 3.44 -7.49
N GLN A 455 12.97 2.31 -7.73
CA GLN A 455 12.97 1.64 -9.03
C GLN A 455 12.38 2.55 -10.11
N VAL A 456 11.24 3.20 -9.86
CA VAL A 456 10.60 4.15 -10.79
C VAL A 456 11.50 5.36 -11.04
N LYS A 457 12.16 5.88 -10.01
CA LYS A 457 13.05 7.05 -10.15
C LYS A 457 14.34 6.74 -10.89
N LEU A 458 14.89 5.54 -10.74
CA LEU A 458 16.25 5.20 -11.21
C LEU A 458 16.27 4.27 -12.42
N GLY A 459 15.19 3.53 -12.69
CA GLY A 459 15.18 2.42 -13.65
C GLY A 459 16.16 1.28 -13.29
N TYR A 460 16.59 1.21 -12.03
CA TYR A 460 17.68 0.33 -11.60
C TYR A 460 17.14 -1.06 -11.18
N LEU A 461 17.70 -2.12 -11.79
CA LEU A 461 17.39 -3.53 -11.51
C LEU A 461 15.88 -3.86 -11.46
N PRO A 462 15.12 -3.61 -12.54
CA PRO A 462 13.68 -3.88 -12.57
C PRO A 462 13.32 -5.36 -12.30
N ASP A 463 14.14 -6.30 -12.77
CA ASP A 463 13.90 -7.74 -12.55
C ASP A 463 14.06 -8.13 -11.07
N LEU A 464 15.02 -7.51 -10.38
CA LEU A 464 15.20 -7.72 -8.93
C LEU A 464 13.98 -7.19 -8.16
N PHE A 465 13.47 -6.02 -8.55
CA PHE A 465 12.23 -5.51 -7.98
C PHE A 465 11.07 -6.47 -8.23
N SER A 466 10.90 -6.95 -9.48
CA SER A 466 9.84 -7.89 -9.84
C SER A 466 9.89 -9.17 -9.00
N ARG A 467 11.08 -9.72 -8.72
CA ARG A 467 11.22 -10.90 -7.85
C ARG A 467 10.70 -10.62 -6.44
N PHE A 468 11.13 -9.53 -5.82
CA PHE A 468 10.71 -9.20 -4.44
C PHE A 468 9.26 -8.73 -4.35
N ASP A 469 8.73 -8.12 -5.41
CA ASP A 469 7.30 -7.83 -5.59
C ASP A 469 6.47 -9.13 -5.53
N SER A 470 6.89 -10.16 -6.28
CA SER A 470 6.27 -11.48 -6.24
C SER A 470 6.34 -12.10 -4.85
N VAL A 471 7.49 -12.05 -4.17
CA VAL A 471 7.65 -12.60 -2.81
C VAL A 471 6.68 -11.95 -1.82
N VAL A 472 6.53 -10.62 -1.84
CA VAL A 472 5.58 -9.92 -0.95
C VAL A 472 4.13 -10.35 -1.24
N LYS A 473 3.77 -10.56 -2.52
CA LYS A 473 2.45 -11.10 -2.90
C LYS A 473 2.25 -12.54 -2.44
N GLU A 474 3.27 -13.39 -2.54
CA GLU A 474 3.21 -14.77 -2.02
C GLU A 474 3.01 -14.80 -0.50
N VAL A 475 3.62 -13.87 0.25
CA VAL A 475 3.35 -13.69 1.69
C VAL A 475 1.90 -13.25 1.94
N GLY A 476 1.39 -12.30 1.15
CA GLY A 476 -0.02 -11.89 1.20
C GLY A 476 -0.97 -13.07 0.99
N ARG A 477 -0.74 -13.86 -0.06
CA ARG A 477 -1.51 -15.07 -0.36
C ARG A 477 -1.39 -16.11 0.74
N GLY A 478 -0.19 -16.36 1.24
CA GLY A 478 0.05 -17.30 2.33
C GLY A 478 -0.68 -16.93 3.61
N SER A 479 -0.75 -15.63 3.94
CA SER A 479 -1.53 -15.11 5.06
C SER A 479 -3.02 -15.42 4.92
N ASN A 480 -3.60 -15.17 3.74
CA ASN A 480 -5.01 -15.44 3.47
C ASN A 480 -5.30 -16.95 3.51
N GLU A 481 -4.44 -17.76 2.88
CA GLU A 481 -4.57 -19.22 2.88
C GLU A 481 -4.48 -19.81 4.30
N LEU A 482 -3.56 -19.32 5.12
CA LEU A 482 -3.43 -19.79 6.51
C LEU A 482 -4.68 -19.46 7.33
N GLN A 483 -5.21 -18.25 7.17
CA GLN A 483 -6.43 -17.82 7.85
C GLN A 483 -7.64 -18.68 7.42
N GLU A 484 -7.86 -18.83 6.11
CA GLU A 484 -8.95 -19.65 5.56
C GLU A 484 -8.80 -21.11 5.97
N ALA A 485 -7.60 -21.69 5.84
CA ALA A 485 -7.32 -23.04 6.29
C ALA A 485 -7.63 -23.23 7.78
N ALA A 486 -7.28 -22.26 8.63
CA ALA A 486 -7.57 -22.32 10.06
C ALA A 486 -9.07 -22.23 10.36
N GLN A 487 -9.77 -21.35 9.65
CA GLN A 487 -11.21 -21.17 9.77
C GLN A 487 -11.98 -22.44 9.38
N THR A 488 -11.74 -22.95 8.17
CA THR A 488 -12.40 -24.17 7.69
C THR A 488 -12.04 -25.37 8.56
N SER A 489 -10.76 -25.55 8.90
CA SER A 489 -10.32 -26.66 9.76
C SER A 489 -11.00 -26.63 11.13
N LYS A 490 -11.12 -25.45 11.74
CA LYS A 490 -11.81 -25.27 13.01
C LYS A 490 -13.27 -25.67 12.91
N TYR A 491 -13.99 -25.12 11.91
CA TYR A 491 -15.41 -25.39 11.71
C TYR A 491 -15.70 -26.87 11.45
N GLU A 492 -14.88 -27.51 10.62
CA GLU A 492 -15.00 -28.95 10.33
C GLU A 492 -14.76 -29.81 11.57
N LEU A 493 -13.72 -29.50 12.35
CA LEU A 493 -13.40 -30.27 13.55
C LEU A 493 -14.47 -30.11 14.65
N GLU A 494 -15.02 -28.90 14.84
CA GLU A 494 -16.13 -28.66 15.76
C GLU A 494 -17.37 -29.48 15.34
N THR A 495 -17.67 -29.51 14.05
CA THR A 495 -18.79 -30.27 13.47
C THR A 495 -18.60 -31.77 13.66
N ILE A 496 -17.41 -32.28 13.33
CA ILE A 496 -17.07 -33.71 13.45
C ILE A 496 -17.04 -34.13 14.92
N GLN A 497 -16.54 -33.29 15.83
CA GLN A 497 -16.56 -33.59 17.26
C GLN A 497 -17.98 -33.76 17.78
N SER A 498 -18.89 -32.83 17.44
CA SER A 498 -20.31 -32.95 17.82
C SER A 498 -20.95 -34.21 17.26
N GLY A 499 -20.75 -34.49 15.97
CA GLY A 499 -21.32 -35.69 15.33
C GLY A 499 -20.77 -37.00 15.92
N LEU A 500 -19.48 -37.02 16.27
CA LEU A 500 -18.85 -38.17 16.91
C LEU A 500 -19.40 -38.39 18.33
N GLU A 501 -19.60 -37.32 19.11
CA GLU A 501 -20.19 -37.40 20.46
C GLU A 501 -21.63 -37.95 20.41
N ASP A 502 -22.42 -37.58 19.39
CA ASP A 502 -23.79 -38.06 19.24
C ASP A 502 -23.84 -39.54 18.84
N LEU A 503 -23.01 -39.96 17.87
CA LEU A 503 -22.89 -41.37 17.48
C LEU A 503 -22.37 -42.24 18.62
N GLU A 504 -21.46 -41.74 19.46
CA GLU A 504 -20.98 -42.48 20.63
C GLU A 504 -22.07 -42.66 21.69
N LYS A 505 -22.93 -41.66 21.91
CA LYS A 505 -24.09 -41.81 22.80
C LYS A 505 -25.07 -42.83 22.25
N GLU A 506 -25.37 -42.79 20.94
CA GLU A 506 -26.23 -43.76 20.26
C GLU A 506 -25.67 -45.18 20.39
N ARG A 507 -24.36 -45.33 20.13
CA ARG A 507 -23.64 -46.61 20.22
C ARG A 507 -23.73 -47.27 21.60
N LEU A 508 -23.78 -46.48 22.67
CA LEU A 508 -23.89 -46.96 24.06
C LEU A 508 -25.30 -47.46 24.41
N SER A 509 -26.33 -46.96 23.73
CA SER A 509 -27.72 -47.35 23.95
C SER A 509 -28.21 -48.46 23.01
N GLU A 510 -27.46 -48.78 21.97
CA GLU A 510 -27.85 -49.75 20.93
C GLU A 510 -27.42 -51.18 21.28
N ALA A 511 -28.32 -52.14 21.04
CA ALA A 511 -28.11 -53.57 21.28
C ALA A 511 -28.19 -54.41 20.00
N ASP A 512 -28.76 -53.89 18.91
CA ASP A 512 -28.80 -54.58 17.62
C ASP A 512 -27.40 -54.63 16.98
N PRO A 513 -26.85 -55.83 16.68
CA PRO A 513 -25.54 -55.96 16.05
C PRO A 513 -25.40 -55.25 14.69
N LEU A 514 -26.47 -55.17 13.91
CA LEU A 514 -26.46 -54.49 12.60
C LEU A 514 -26.35 -52.98 12.79
N ASP A 515 -27.19 -52.40 13.65
CA ASP A 515 -27.15 -50.97 13.94
C ASP A 515 -25.81 -50.57 14.58
N ILE A 516 -25.25 -51.42 15.44
CA ILE A 516 -23.90 -51.27 15.99
C ILE A 516 -22.84 -51.17 14.88
N GLU A 517 -22.85 -52.08 13.90
CA GLU A 517 -21.90 -52.08 12.80
C GLU A 517 -22.05 -50.81 11.95
N GLU A 518 -23.29 -50.36 11.72
CA GLU A 518 -23.55 -49.12 11.00
C GLU A 518 -23.04 -47.88 11.75
N ILE A 519 -23.28 -47.80 13.07
CA ILE A 519 -22.81 -46.68 13.91
C ILE A 519 -21.27 -46.63 13.93
N ASP A 520 -20.60 -47.77 14.09
CA ASP A 520 -19.14 -47.83 14.05
C ASP A 520 -18.59 -47.48 12.65
N GLY A 521 -19.34 -47.83 11.59
CA GLY A 521 -19.08 -47.37 10.22
C GLY A 521 -19.17 -45.84 10.08
N ASP A 522 -20.21 -45.21 10.63
CA ASP A 522 -20.40 -43.76 10.65
C ASP A 522 -19.28 -43.03 11.40
N ARG A 523 -18.91 -43.53 12.59
CA ARG A 523 -17.79 -42.99 13.39
C ARG A 523 -16.48 -43.02 12.60
N LYS A 524 -16.19 -44.14 11.92
CA LYS A 524 -15.00 -44.28 11.07
C LYS A 524 -15.01 -43.32 9.89
N ARG A 525 -16.17 -43.07 9.28
CA ARG A 525 -16.32 -42.09 8.19
C ARG A 525 -16.02 -40.67 8.67
N LEU A 526 -16.57 -40.25 9.81
CA LEU A 526 -16.31 -38.92 10.38
C LEU A 526 -14.82 -38.70 10.71
N LEU A 527 -14.16 -39.68 11.33
CA LEU A 527 -12.72 -39.60 11.65
C LEU A 527 -11.85 -39.53 10.38
N LYS A 528 -12.23 -40.28 9.33
CA LYS A 528 -11.55 -40.19 8.03
C LYS A 528 -11.74 -38.82 7.38
N GLN A 529 -12.97 -38.28 7.42
CA GLN A 529 -13.27 -36.94 6.90
C GLN A 529 -12.40 -35.87 7.57
N ALA A 530 -12.22 -35.93 8.89
CA ALA A 530 -11.33 -35.01 9.60
C ALA A 530 -9.89 -35.10 9.06
N ALA A 531 -9.36 -36.31 8.90
CA ALA A 531 -8.01 -36.50 8.38
C ALA A 531 -7.86 -35.97 6.94
N ASP A 532 -8.82 -36.24 6.06
CA ASP A 532 -8.78 -35.82 4.66
C ASP A 532 -8.85 -34.29 4.53
N VAL A 533 -9.74 -33.63 5.26
CA VAL A 533 -9.84 -32.15 5.30
C VAL A 533 -8.53 -31.51 5.78
N ILE A 534 -8.02 -31.94 6.93
CA ILE A 534 -6.81 -31.34 7.50
C ILE A 534 -5.59 -31.61 6.62
N LYS A 535 -5.54 -32.77 5.96
CA LYS A 535 -4.47 -33.10 5.00
C LYS A 535 -4.49 -32.19 3.78
N GLU A 536 -5.68 -31.91 3.23
CA GLU A 536 -5.82 -30.96 2.13
C GLU A 536 -5.30 -29.57 2.53
N LYS A 537 -5.74 -29.06 3.69
CA LYS A 537 -5.33 -27.74 4.18
C LYS A 537 -3.83 -27.68 4.51
N SER A 538 -3.27 -28.73 5.12
CA SER A 538 -1.83 -28.84 5.39
C SER A 538 -1.01 -28.75 4.09
N ALA A 539 -1.45 -29.41 3.02
CA ALA A 539 -0.73 -29.38 1.75
C ALA A 539 -0.72 -27.98 1.11
N ARG A 540 -1.81 -27.21 1.25
CA ARG A 540 -1.89 -25.82 0.77
C ARG A 540 -0.96 -24.90 1.57
N ILE A 541 -0.98 -25.01 2.91
CA ILE A 541 -0.08 -24.26 3.80
C ILE A 541 1.39 -24.59 3.49
N ASP A 542 1.73 -25.88 3.29
CA ASP A 542 3.09 -26.29 2.95
C ASP A 542 3.55 -25.73 1.60
N LYS A 543 2.65 -25.66 0.61
CA LYS A 543 2.94 -25.02 -0.68
C LYS A 543 3.23 -23.51 -0.52
N CYS A 544 2.42 -22.80 0.28
CA CYS A 544 2.68 -21.39 0.58
C CYS A 544 4.01 -21.19 1.31
N LEU A 545 4.32 -22.04 2.30
CA LEU A 545 5.59 -22.00 3.01
C LEU A 545 6.78 -22.19 2.05
N ALA A 546 6.70 -23.12 1.10
CA ALA A 546 7.74 -23.34 0.11
C ALA A 546 7.99 -22.10 -0.76
N ASN A 547 6.92 -21.44 -1.24
CA ASN A 547 7.03 -20.21 -2.03
C ASN A 547 7.63 -19.05 -1.22
N ILE A 548 7.24 -18.91 0.05
CA ILE A 548 7.72 -17.85 0.94
C ILE A 548 9.18 -18.09 1.34
N SER A 549 9.60 -19.36 1.41
CA SER A 549 10.94 -19.76 1.86
C SER A 549 12.03 -19.65 0.80
N ASP A 550 11.73 -19.18 -0.42
CA ASP A 550 12.73 -19.02 -1.49
C ASP A 550 13.94 -18.18 -1.01
N SER A 551 15.14 -18.71 -1.22
CA SER A 551 16.38 -18.12 -0.69
C SER A 551 16.95 -17.05 -1.60
N PHE A 552 17.48 -15.98 -1.00
CA PHE A 552 18.17 -14.91 -1.70
C PHE A 552 19.62 -14.74 -1.20
N ASP A 553 20.59 -14.70 -2.11
CA ASP A 553 21.98 -14.44 -1.74
C ASP A 553 22.21 -12.95 -1.45
N ARG A 554 22.37 -12.65 -0.17
CA ARG A 554 22.57 -11.28 0.34
C ARG A 554 23.97 -10.73 0.07
N ARG A 555 24.96 -11.59 -0.18
CA ARG A 555 26.38 -11.19 -0.25
C ARG A 555 26.66 -10.24 -1.41
N LEU A 556 26.06 -10.53 -2.56
CA LEU A 556 26.22 -9.68 -3.74
C LEU A 556 25.62 -8.29 -3.53
N VAL A 557 24.42 -8.21 -2.93
CA VAL A 557 23.77 -6.92 -2.61
C VAL A 557 24.58 -6.12 -1.59
N GLN A 558 25.12 -6.77 -0.56
CA GLN A 558 25.99 -6.13 0.42
C GLN A 558 27.27 -5.58 -0.22
N THR A 559 27.84 -6.28 -1.19
CA THR A 559 29.03 -5.81 -1.94
C THR A 559 28.69 -4.53 -2.71
N TYR A 560 27.59 -4.51 -3.47
CA TYR A 560 27.16 -3.30 -4.18
C TYR A 560 26.87 -2.12 -3.25
N LEU A 561 26.36 -2.35 -2.03
CA LEU A 561 26.16 -1.29 -1.04
C LEU A 561 27.49 -0.66 -0.61
N VAL A 562 28.54 -1.48 -0.42
CA VAL A 562 29.89 -0.98 -0.09
C VAL A 562 30.46 -0.18 -1.25
N ASP A 563 30.33 -0.68 -2.49
CA ASP A 563 30.83 0.01 -3.68
C ASP A 563 30.14 1.37 -3.87
N PHE A 564 28.82 1.45 -3.75
CA PHE A 564 28.11 2.73 -3.88
C PHE A 564 28.41 3.70 -2.73
N ALA A 565 28.64 3.21 -1.51
CA ALA A 565 29.07 4.04 -0.39
C ALA A 565 30.48 4.61 -0.64
N HIS A 566 31.36 3.82 -1.25
CA HIS A 566 32.68 4.28 -1.66
C HIS A 566 32.58 5.35 -2.77
N ASP A 567 31.79 5.11 -3.81
CA ASP A 567 31.55 6.08 -4.88
C ASP A 567 30.98 7.41 -4.34
N GLU A 568 30.03 7.34 -3.41
CA GLU A 568 29.47 8.52 -2.74
C GLU A 568 30.55 9.31 -2.01
N GLN A 569 31.42 8.63 -1.27
CA GLN A 569 32.49 9.27 -0.51
C GLN A 569 33.53 9.91 -1.44
N MET A 570 33.96 9.20 -2.47
CA MET A 570 34.90 9.72 -3.47
C MET A 570 34.34 10.99 -4.16
N ALA A 571 33.06 10.99 -4.51
CA ALA A 571 32.41 12.15 -5.10
C ALA A 571 32.31 13.34 -4.12
N LYS A 572 32.08 13.09 -2.82
CA LYS A 572 32.10 14.15 -1.79
C LYS A 572 33.49 14.77 -1.63
N ASP A 573 34.52 13.94 -1.64
CA ASP A 573 35.90 14.42 -1.51
C ASP A 573 36.29 15.28 -2.73
N GLU A 574 35.94 14.83 -3.94
CA GLU A 574 36.12 15.64 -5.16
C GLU A 574 35.32 16.96 -5.10
N ILE A 575 34.08 16.97 -4.58
CA ILE A 575 33.31 18.21 -4.41
C ILE A 575 34.05 19.19 -3.50
N ASN A 576 34.64 18.74 -2.39
CA ASN A 576 35.36 19.63 -1.47
C ASN A 576 36.56 20.31 -2.17
N ASP A 577 37.31 19.54 -2.98
CA ASP A 577 38.40 20.06 -3.80
C ASP A 577 37.90 21.04 -4.87
N LEU A 578 36.81 20.68 -5.56
CA LEU A 578 36.22 21.52 -6.59
C LEU A 578 35.64 22.82 -6.02
N GLN A 579 35.04 22.79 -4.82
CA GLN A 579 34.51 23.95 -4.10
C GLN A 579 35.64 24.89 -3.67
N SER A 580 36.76 24.34 -3.21
CA SER A 580 37.94 25.14 -2.85
C SER A 580 38.49 25.90 -4.07
N LYS A 581 38.59 25.22 -5.22
CA LYS A 581 38.98 25.85 -6.50
C LYS A 581 37.96 26.89 -6.97
N LEU A 582 36.66 26.59 -6.83
CA LEU A 582 35.58 27.51 -7.18
C LEU A 582 35.63 28.78 -6.33
N GLN A 583 35.86 28.64 -5.02
CA GLN A 583 35.95 29.78 -4.10
C GLN A 583 37.15 30.67 -4.44
N ALA A 584 38.31 30.08 -4.72
CA ALA A 584 39.49 30.84 -5.15
C ALA A 584 39.23 31.64 -6.44
N LEU A 585 38.57 31.04 -7.44
CA LEU A 585 38.18 31.74 -8.67
C LEU A 585 37.17 32.85 -8.40
N ARG A 586 36.21 32.64 -7.48
CA ARG A 586 35.23 33.65 -7.07
C ARG A 586 35.88 34.82 -6.35
N ASP A 587 36.84 34.57 -5.48
CA ASP A 587 37.57 35.60 -4.74
C ASP A 587 38.45 36.43 -5.70
N GLU A 588 39.15 35.77 -6.63
CA GLU A 588 39.93 36.45 -7.68
C GLU A 588 39.04 37.35 -8.54
N ARG A 589 37.90 36.82 -9.00
CA ARG A 589 36.94 37.58 -9.79
C ARG A 589 36.32 38.73 -9.01
N LYS A 590 36.03 38.54 -7.72
CA LYS A 590 35.48 39.58 -6.85
C LYS A 590 36.45 40.74 -6.68
N ALA A 591 37.72 40.46 -6.38
CA ALA A 591 38.74 41.49 -6.27
C ALA A 591 38.85 42.32 -7.57
N LEU A 592 38.76 41.65 -8.72
CA LEU A 592 38.76 42.29 -10.03
C LEU A 592 37.50 43.15 -10.26
N SER A 593 36.32 42.61 -9.93
CA SER A 593 35.03 43.30 -10.04
C SER A 593 34.94 44.53 -9.14
N ASP A 594 35.40 44.44 -7.89
CA ASP A 594 35.41 45.56 -6.94
C ASP A 594 36.35 46.67 -7.43
N ALA A 595 37.48 46.31 -8.05
CA ALA A 595 38.41 47.27 -8.66
C ALA A 595 37.81 47.94 -9.91
N ILE A 596 37.13 47.17 -10.77
CA ILE A 596 36.38 47.70 -11.93
C ILE A 596 35.33 48.72 -11.47
N ALA A 597 34.52 48.39 -10.46
CA ALA A 597 33.48 49.27 -9.92
C ALA A 597 34.07 50.53 -9.25
N THR A 598 35.20 50.40 -8.56
CA THR A 598 35.91 51.51 -7.92
C THR A 598 36.46 52.49 -8.97
N LEU A 599 37.07 51.97 -10.03
CA LEU A 599 37.55 52.76 -11.17
C LEU A 599 36.41 53.46 -11.91
N GLU A 600 35.29 52.77 -12.13
CA GLU A 600 34.08 53.35 -12.73
C GLU A 600 33.59 54.57 -11.92
N LYS A 601 33.40 54.40 -10.60
CA LYS A 601 32.88 55.45 -9.72
C LYS A 601 33.76 56.70 -9.69
N ALA A 602 35.06 56.53 -9.90
CA ALA A 602 36.03 57.63 -9.93
C ALA A 602 36.23 58.26 -11.31
N GLY A 603 35.48 57.81 -12.32
CA GLY A 603 35.56 58.39 -13.66
C GLY A 603 36.84 58.00 -14.40
N VAL A 604 37.21 56.70 -14.37
CA VAL A 604 38.30 56.11 -15.18
C VAL A 604 38.23 56.50 -16.67
N GLU A 605 37.05 56.92 -17.15
CA GLU A 605 36.77 57.55 -18.44
C GLU A 605 37.70 58.72 -18.81
N ALA A 606 38.34 59.38 -17.85
CA ALA A 606 39.28 60.48 -18.08
C ALA A 606 40.69 60.01 -18.52
N LEU A 607 40.99 58.72 -18.37
CA LEU A 607 42.30 58.14 -18.68
C LEU A 607 42.36 57.61 -20.13
N GLY A 608 41.29 57.09 -20.71
CA GLY A 608 41.32 56.52 -22.08
C GLY A 608 41.88 55.09 -22.15
N LYS A 609 41.51 54.37 -23.22
CA LYS A 609 41.52 52.89 -23.30
C LYS A 609 42.85 52.15 -23.22
N ASP A 610 43.93 52.75 -23.70
CA ASP A 610 45.27 52.13 -23.70
C ASP A 610 46.16 52.72 -22.61
N ILE A 611 45.59 53.53 -21.71
CA ILE A 611 46.36 54.06 -20.60
C ILE A 611 46.57 52.97 -19.57
N GLU A 612 47.83 52.57 -19.47
CA GLU A 612 48.32 51.74 -18.38
C GLU A 612 47.84 52.30 -17.04
N LEU A 613 47.12 51.46 -16.29
CA LEU A 613 46.66 51.79 -14.95
C LEU A 613 47.86 51.75 -13.99
N THR A 614 48.61 52.84 -13.97
CA THR A 614 49.72 53.06 -13.04
C THR A 614 49.24 53.75 -11.78
N LEU A 615 49.97 53.61 -10.67
CA LEU A 615 49.66 54.28 -9.40
C LEU A 615 49.42 55.79 -9.59
N SER A 616 50.24 56.46 -10.40
CA SER A 616 50.10 57.89 -10.70
C SER A 616 48.76 58.20 -11.39
N LYS A 617 48.37 57.39 -12.37
CA LYS A 617 47.13 57.57 -13.15
C LYS A 617 45.88 57.25 -12.32
N VAL A 618 45.92 56.20 -11.50
CA VAL A 618 44.85 55.87 -10.57
C VAL A 618 44.69 56.95 -9.49
N THR A 619 45.79 57.57 -9.02
CA THR A 619 45.73 58.68 -8.06
C THR A 619 45.13 59.96 -8.67
N GLN A 620 45.36 60.20 -9.98
CA GLN A 620 44.77 61.34 -10.71
C GLN A 620 43.24 61.28 -10.80
N LEU A 621 42.62 60.12 -10.54
CA LEU A 621 41.16 59.95 -10.50
C LEU A 621 40.53 60.44 -9.18
N GLY A 622 41.32 60.94 -8.22
CA GLY A 622 40.79 61.45 -6.95
C GLY A 622 40.28 60.37 -5.99
N LEU A 623 40.72 59.12 -6.18
CA LEU A 623 40.41 57.99 -5.30
C LEU A 623 41.05 58.17 -3.91
N ALA A 624 40.34 57.72 -2.87
CA ALA A 624 40.91 57.67 -1.52
C ALA A 624 42.02 56.61 -1.42
N PRO A 625 43.01 56.75 -0.52
CA PRO A 625 44.13 55.79 -0.42
C PRO A 625 43.72 54.30 -0.33
N PRO A 626 42.66 53.91 0.42
CA PRO A 626 42.20 52.51 0.45
C PRO A 626 41.66 52.01 -0.90
N GLN A 627 41.04 52.90 -1.68
CA GLN A 627 40.50 52.57 -3.00
C GLN A 627 41.60 52.42 -4.04
N ILE A 628 42.63 53.29 -3.98
CA ILE A 628 43.84 53.15 -4.80
C ILE A 628 44.50 51.80 -4.51
N GLN A 629 44.64 51.43 -3.24
CA GLN A 629 45.25 50.16 -2.84
C GLN A 629 44.46 48.96 -3.37
N LEU A 630 43.13 48.99 -3.28
CA LEU A 630 42.25 47.94 -3.83
C LEU A 630 42.46 47.75 -5.34
N VAL A 631 42.49 48.84 -6.11
CA VAL A 631 42.69 48.80 -7.56
C VAL A 631 44.08 48.29 -7.93
N MET A 632 45.12 48.80 -7.26
CA MET A 632 46.50 48.39 -7.54
C MET A 632 46.75 46.92 -7.17
N MET A 633 46.14 46.40 -6.10
CA MET A 633 46.21 44.97 -5.76
C MET A 633 45.57 44.08 -6.84
N ALA A 634 44.43 44.48 -7.41
CA ALA A 634 43.80 43.73 -8.50
C ALA A 634 44.65 43.73 -9.79
N ILE A 635 45.29 44.87 -10.11
CA ILE A 635 46.22 44.98 -11.24
C ILE A 635 47.45 44.09 -11.04
N ASP A 636 48.06 44.13 -9.84
CA ASP A 636 49.21 43.27 -9.53
C ASP A 636 48.84 41.78 -9.57
N GLN A 637 47.63 41.44 -9.16
CA GLN A 637 47.12 40.07 -9.25
C GLN A 637 46.96 39.63 -10.72
N LEU A 638 46.38 40.48 -11.58
CA LEU A 638 46.28 40.22 -13.01
C LEU A 638 47.64 40.07 -13.70
N LYS A 639 48.62 40.90 -13.32
CA LYS A 639 50.00 40.80 -13.85
C LYS A 639 50.65 39.46 -13.51
N LYS A 640 50.27 38.83 -12.39
CA LYS A 640 50.76 37.50 -12.00
C LYS A 640 50.08 36.36 -12.75
N THR A 641 48.81 36.52 -13.13
CA THR A 641 48.02 35.47 -13.80
C THR A 641 48.11 35.52 -15.33
N LEU A 642 48.33 36.70 -15.91
CA LEU A 642 48.76 36.86 -17.30
C LEU A 642 50.25 36.51 -17.39
N ILE A 643 50.59 35.36 -17.98
CA ILE A 643 51.96 34.79 -18.13
C ILE A 643 52.98 35.75 -18.79
N ASP A 644 52.54 36.93 -19.24
CA ASP A 644 53.33 37.93 -19.96
C ASP A 644 53.58 39.15 -19.03
N ALA A 645 54.60 39.05 -18.17
CA ALA A 645 54.95 40.04 -17.14
C ALA A 645 55.33 41.45 -17.67
N GLY A 646 55.27 41.67 -18.99
CA GLY A 646 55.54 42.95 -19.66
C GLY A 646 54.32 43.64 -20.28
N LYS A 647 53.11 43.08 -20.20
CA LYS A 647 51.91 43.74 -20.76
C LYS A 647 51.36 44.82 -19.82
N THR A 648 51.20 46.02 -20.36
CA THR A 648 50.45 47.12 -19.74
C THR A 648 49.00 46.68 -19.49
N ILE A 649 48.50 46.84 -18.27
CA ILE A 649 47.12 46.48 -17.90
C ILE A 649 46.25 47.72 -18.01
N GLY A 650 45.32 47.71 -18.97
CA GLY A 650 44.25 48.69 -19.10
C GLY A 650 42.94 48.22 -18.46
N PHE A 651 41.98 49.13 -18.39
CA PHE A 651 40.63 48.83 -17.88
C PHE A 651 39.92 47.73 -18.70
N ILE A 652 40.13 47.68 -20.02
CA ILE A 652 39.56 46.64 -20.90
C ILE A 652 40.16 45.26 -20.63
N ASP A 653 41.45 45.18 -20.27
CA ASP A 653 42.08 43.90 -19.92
C ASP A 653 41.51 43.35 -18.60
N MET A 654 41.19 44.24 -17.64
CA MET A 654 40.48 43.87 -16.42
C MET A 654 39.10 43.27 -16.71
N LEU A 655 38.35 43.85 -17.65
CA LEU A 655 37.04 43.33 -18.07
C LEU A 655 37.19 41.95 -18.73
N ARG A 656 38.10 41.80 -19.70
CA ARG A 656 38.31 40.54 -20.42
C ARG A 656 38.73 39.39 -19.51
N GLU A 657 39.61 39.65 -18.54
CA GLU A 657 40.00 38.63 -17.57
C GLU A 657 38.87 38.30 -16.58
N SER A 658 38.02 39.27 -16.21
CA SER A 658 36.80 39.01 -15.44
C SER A 658 35.84 38.05 -16.16
N ASP A 659 35.66 38.23 -17.48
CA ASP A 659 34.85 37.34 -18.32
C ASP A 659 35.46 35.94 -18.45
N LYS A 660 36.79 35.84 -18.59
CA LYS A 660 37.47 34.53 -18.59
C LYS A 660 37.33 33.81 -17.24
N LEU A 661 37.44 34.54 -16.13
CA LEU A 661 37.23 33.98 -14.80
C LEU A 661 35.79 33.50 -14.63
N LYS A 662 34.79 34.21 -15.19
CA LYS A 662 33.40 33.74 -15.23
C LYS A 662 33.28 32.39 -15.92
N LEU A 663 33.85 32.24 -17.12
CA LEU A 663 33.79 30.98 -17.86
C LEU A 663 34.46 29.82 -17.08
N LYS A 664 35.55 30.09 -16.37
CA LYS A 664 36.19 29.10 -15.49
C LYS A 664 35.32 28.76 -14.28
N ILE A 665 34.66 29.74 -13.66
CA ILE A 665 33.71 29.55 -12.56
C ILE A 665 32.56 28.66 -13.02
N ASP A 666 32.00 28.91 -14.21
CA ASP A 666 30.88 28.13 -14.75
C ASP A 666 31.28 26.68 -15.06
N ALA A 667 32.42 26.49 -15.74
CA ALA A 667 32.95 25.15 -16.00
C ALA A 667 33.26 24.38 -14.71
N GLN A 668 33.70 25.08 -13.66
CA GLN A 668 33.97 24.49 -12.36
C GLN A 668 32.69 24.13 -11.60
N ALA A 669 31.67 24.97 -11.66
CA ALA A 669 30.34 24.70 -11.10
C ALA A 669 29.69 23.49 -11.80
N GLU A 670 29.83 23.35 -13.12
CA GLU A 670 29.33 22.20 -13.87
C GLU A 670 29.96 20.88 -13.40
N LYS A 671 31.26 20.86 -13.09
CA LYS A 671 31.91 19.67 -12.51
C LYS A 671 31.33 19.30 -11.14
N ILE A 672 31.02 20.29 -10.31
CA ILE A 672 30.35 20.07 -9.02
C ILE A 672 28.95 19.49 -9.25
N ASP A 673 28.20 19.99 -10.22
CA ASP A 673 26.88 19.46 -10.58
C ASP A 673 26.95 17.99 -11.05
N VAL A 674 28.01 17.61 -11.78
CA VAL A 674 28.27 16.20 -12.16
C VAL A 674 28.51 15.32 -10.92
N GLN A 675 29.37 15.75 -10.00
CA GLN A 675 29.63 14.98 -8.77
C GLN A 675 28.40 14.88 -7.87
N ASN A 676 27.62 15.95 -7.75
CA ASN A 676 26.34 15.91 -7.04
C ASN A 676 25.39 14.88 -7.66
N SER A 677 25.36 14.77 -8.99
CA SER A 677 24.54 13.78 -9.69
C SER A 677 24.98 12.34 -9.37
N ILE A 678 26.29 12.09 -9.27
CA ILE A 678 26.84 10.80 -8.83
C ILE A 678 26.39 10.47 -7.41
N ILE A 679 26.52 11.41 -6.47
CA ILE A 679 26.06 11.25 -5.09
C ILE A 679 24.57 10.89 -5.03
N GLN A 680 23.72 11.62 -5.75
CA GLN A 680 22.27 11.34 -5.76
C GLN A 680 21.95 9.97 -6.35
N ALA A 681 22.64 9.56 -7.42
CA ALA A 681 22.47 8.24 -8.02
C ALA A 681 22.91 7.12 -7.07
N SER A 682 24.08 7.24 -6.44
CA SER A 682 24.60 6.25 -5.47
C SER A 682 23.69 6.13 -4.26
N LEU A 683 23.29 7.25 -3.64
CA LEU A 683 22.35 7.26 -2.52
C LEU A 683 21.00 6.63 -2.89
N GLY A 684 20.49 6.93 -4.09
CA GLY A 684 19.25 6.32 -4.59
C GLY A 684 19.36 4.81 -4.73
N ARG A 685 20.44 4.31 -5.34
CA ARG A 685 20.71 2.86 -5.50
C ARG A 685 20.89 2.17 -4.16
N MET A 686 21.56 2.82 -3.21
CA MET A 686 21.71 2.30 -1.85
C MET A 686 20.36 2.17 -1.15
N LYS A 687 19.50 3.20 -1.21
CA LYS A 687 18.16 3.14 -0.62
C LYS A 687 17.29 2.05 -1.25
N TYR A 688 17.39 1.87 -2.58
CA TYR A 688 16.74 0.76 -3.27
C TYR A 688 17.20 -0.61 -2.74
N LEU A 689 18.51 -0.86 -2.70
CA LEU A 689 19.07 -2.13 -2.24
C LEU A 689 18.82 -2.39 -0.74
N GLN A 690 18.84 -1.35 0.09
CA GLN A 690 18.46 -1.45 1.50
C GLN A 690 16.99 -1.85 1.67
N ALA A 691 16.08 -1.27 0.87
CA ALA A 691 14.68 -1.68 0.88
C ALA A 691 14.51 -3.15 0.47
N ILE A 692 15.27 -3.65 -0.51
CA ILE A 692 15.28 -5.07 -0.86
C ILE A 692 15.74 -5.95 0.31
N LEU A 693 16.82 -5.56 1.00
CA LEU A 693 17.30 -6.30 2.17
C LEU A 693 16.29 -6.31 3.33
N LEU A 694 15.54 -5.22 3.54
CA LEU A 694 14.47 -5.16 4.53
C LEU A 694 13.33 -6.12 4.21
N ILE A 695 12.97 -6.30 2.94
CA ILE A 695 11.99 -7.30 2.53
C ILE A 695 12.52 -8.71 2.85
N GLU A 696 13.79 -8.99 2.53
CA GLU A 696 14.41 -10.30 2.79
C GLU A 696 14.50 -10.63 4.29
N ASP A 697 14.87 -9.65 5.12
CA ASP A 697 14.92 -9.82 6.58
C ASP A 697 13.54 -10.15 7.15
N ALA A 698 12.52 -9.38 6.76
CA ALA A 698 11.16 -9.62 7.22
C ALA A 698 10.58 -10.93 6.67
N ARG A 699 10.91 -11.32 5.44
CA ARG A 699 10.50 -12.60 4.84
C ARG A 699 11.05 -13.78 5.63
N HIS A 700 12.33 -13.75 6.01
CA HIS A 700 12.97 -14.83 6.77
C HIS A 700 12.25 -15.08 8.11
N GLU A 701 12.01 -14.02 8.88
CA GLU A 701 11.28 -14.11 10.14
C GLU A 701 9.83 -14.55 9.95
N TYR A 702 9.14 -14.01 8.94
CA TYR A 702 7.78 -14.43 8.60
C TYR A 702 7.71 -15.93 8.27
N ALA A 703 8.64 -16.44 7.46
CA ALA A 703 8.71 -17.85 7.08
C ALA A 703 8.90 -18.77 8.29
N ALA A 704 9.69 -18.35 9.28
CA ALA A 704 9.93 -19.12 10.50
C ALA A 704 8.65 -19.26 11.34
N VAL A 705 7.93 -18.15 11.55
CA VAL A 705 6.66 -18.17 12.28
C VAL A 705 5.59 -18.94 11.50
N TYR A 706 5.48 -18.72 10.19
CA TYR A 706 4.55 -19.45 9.32
C TYR A 706 4.83 -20.95 9.32
N GLY A 707 6.10 -21.35 9.33
CA GLY A 707 6.54 -22.74 9.43
C GLY A 707 6.07 -23.44 10.71
N SER A 708 5.91 -22.70 11.81
CA SER A 708 5.34 -23.22 13.06
C SER A 708 3.86 -23.58 12.91
N ALA A 709 3.10 -22.80 12.12
CA ALA A 709 1.72 -23.14 11.79
C ALA A 709 1.63 -24.41 10.93
N ALA A 710 2.48 -24.50 9.89
CA ALA A 710 2.57 -25.71 9.06
C ALA A 710 2.91 -26.96 9.88
N ALA A 711 3.82 -26.82 10.85
CA ALA A 711 4.18 -27.91 11.76
C ALA A 711 3.00 -28.36 12.64
N ALA A 712 2.17 -27.42 13.13
CA ALA A 712 0.99 -27.74 13.94
C ALA A 712 -0.04 -28.60 13.18
N TYR A 713 -0.29 -28.30 11.90
CA TYR A 713 -1.14 -29.13 11.02
C TYR A 713 -0.59 -30.55 10.87
N ARG A 714 0.71 -30.68 10.59
CA ARG A 714 1.37 -31.99 10.48
C ARG A 714 1.34 -32.77 11.80
N GLN A 715 1.50 -32.08 12.93
CA GLN A 715 1.43 -32.68 14.26
C GLN A 715 0.04 -33.23 14.56
N PHE A 716 -1.04 -32.51 14.23
CA PHE A 716 -2.39 -33.02 14.38
C PHE A 716 -2.65 -34.26 13.54
N LEU A 717 -2.26 -34.23 12.25
CA LEU A 717 -2.38 -35.39 11.35
C LEU A 717 -1.60 -36.60 11.86
N ALA A 718 -0.39 -36.38 12.38
CA ALA A 718 0.40 -37.44 12.98
C ALA A 718 -0.28 -38.01 14.23
N ALA A 719 -0.82 -37.17 15.12
CA ALA A 719 -1.43 -37.60 16.37
C ALA A 719 -2.79 -38.31 16.21
N THR A 720 -3.41 -38.20 15.03
CA THR A 720 -4.73 -38.77 14.71
C THR A 720 -4.67 -39.79 13.56
N ALA A 721 -3.48 -40.24 13.19
CA ALA A 721 -3.30 -41.17 12.10
C ALA A 721 -3.87 -42.56 12.44
N ALA A 722 -4.86 -43.02 11.68
CA ALA A 722 -5.54 -44.29 11.90
C ALA A 722 -4.60 -45.50 12.04
N ALA A 723 -3.46 -45.49 11.33
CA ALA A 723 -2.44 -46.55 11.38
C ALA A 723 -1.74 -46.70 12.75
N GLN A 724 -1.89 -45.74 13.67
CA GLN A 724 -1.27 -45.76 15.00
C GLN A 724 -2.12 -46.46 16.07
N PHE A 725 -3.37 -46.80 15.76
CA PHE A 725 -4.33 -47.31 16.74
C PHE A 725 -4.79 -48.72 16.38
N ALA A 726 -4.93 -49.55 17.41
CA ALA A 726 -5.30 -50.96 17.25
C ALA A 726 -6.80 -51.15 16.94
N ASP A 727 -7.64 -50.23 17.39
CA ASP A 727 -9.09 -50.26 17.22
C ASP A 727 -9.68 -48.85 17.07
N LEU A 728 -10.98 -48.81 16.75
CA LEU A 728 -11.74 -47.57 16.53
C LEU A 728 -11.88 -46.74 17.81
N GLU A 729 -11.94 -47.37 18.98
CA GLU A 729 -12.08 -46.67 20.26
C GLU A 729 -10.81 -45.90 20.62
N ALA A 730 -9.65 -46.51 20.42
CA ALA A 730 -8.36 -45.86 20.63
C ALA A 730 -8.18 -44.66 19.69
N LEU A 731 -8.56 -44.80 18.42
CA LEU A 731 -8.55 -43.69 17.46
C LEU A 731 -9.52 -42.57 17.85
N SER A 732 -10.76 -42.92 18.22
CA SER A 732 -11.77 -41.93 18.65
C SER A 732 -11.30 -41.16 19.89
N ASN A 733 -10.74 -41.86 20.88
CA ASN A 733 -10.23 -41.25 22.09
C ASN A 733 -9.04 -40.32 21.80
N ALA A 734 -8.11 -40.71 20.92
CA ALA A 734 -7.03 -39.83 20.50
C ALA A 734 -7.55 -38.57 19.80
N PHE A 735 -8.53 -38.72 18.90
CA PHE A 735 -9.18 -37.58 18.23
C PHE A 735 -9.84 -36.63 19.24
N LYS A 736 -10.64 -37.15 20.19
CA LYS A 736 -11.29 -36.35 21.25
C LYS A 736 -10.31 -35.60 22.15
N VAL A 737 -9.08 -36.10 22.31
CA VAL A 737 -8.01 -35.39 23.03
C VAL A 737 -7.36 -34.32 22.16
N GLN A 738 -7.08 -34.62 20.89
CA GLN A 738 -6.31 -33.73 20.01
C GLN A 738 -7.14 -32.61 19.38
N ALA A 739 -8.37 -32.89 18.96
CA ALA A 739 -9.22 -31.94 18.25
C ALA A 739 -9.49 -30.66 19.07
N PRO A 740 -9.87 -30.72 20.36
CA PRO A 740 -10.08 -29.50 21.15
C PRO A 740 -8.82 -28.65 21.32
N LEU A 741 -7.65 -29.29 21.44
CA LEU A 741 -6.36 -28.59 21.58
C LEU A 741 -5.98 -27.90 20.27
N PHE A 742 -6.21 -28.56 19.13
CA PHE A 742 -5.93 -27.99 17.82
C PHE A 742 -6.95 -26.89 17.46
N ILE A 743 -8.25 -27.08 17.74
CA ILE A 743 -9.29 -26.04 17.62
C ILE A 743 -8.89 -24.77 18.40
N LYS A 744 -8.36 -24.93 19.63
CA LYS A 744 -7.88 -23.80 20.44
C LYS A 744 -6.67 -23.09 19.81
N PHE A 745 -5.79 -23.84 19.14
CA PHE A 745 -4.69 -23.27 18.36
C PHE A 745 -5.20 -22.52 17.12
N LEU A 746 -6.16 -23.09 16.39
CA LEU A 746 -6.73 -22.51 15.16
C LEU A 746 -7.60 -21.28 15.42
N ALA A 747 -8.28 -21.21 16.57
CA ALA A 747 -9.22 -20.14 16.90
C ALA A 747 -8.64 -18.72 16.71
N PRO A 748 -7.47 -18.35 17.26
CA PRO A 748 -6.88 -17.04 17.01
C PRO A 748 -6.35 -16.87 15.57
N VAL A 749 -5.93 -17.94 14.90
CA VAL A 749 -5.39 -17.92 13.52
C VAL A 749 -6.51 -17.74 12.49
N SER A 750 -7.72 -18.23 12.78
CA SER A 750 -8.89 -18.13 11.91
C SER A 750 -9.42 -16.70 11.74
N VAL A 751 -9.07 -15.81 12.66
CA VAL A 751 -9.48 -14.40 12.65
C VAL A 751 -8.56 -13.59 11.73
N PRO A 752 -9.08 -12.59 10.98
CA PRO A 752 -8.24 -11.70 10.20
C PRO A 752 -7.11 -11.09 11.01
N MET A 753 -5.87 -11.25 10.52
CA MET A 753 -4.70 -10.60 11.12
C MET A 753 -4.83 -9.08 10.96
N ARG A 754 -4.69 -8.36 12.08
CA ARG A 754 -4.83 -6.90 12.15
C ARG A 754 -3.52 -6.19 11.90
#